data_AF-A0A2W2G902-F1
#
_entry.id   AF-A0A2W2G902-F1
#
_cell.length_a   1.000
_cell.length_b   1.000
_cell.length_c   1.000
_cell.angle_alpha   90.00
_cell.angle_beta   90.00
_cell.angle_gamma   90.00
#
_symmetry.space_group_name_H-M   'P 1'
#
loop_
_entity.id
_entity.type
_entity.pdbx_description
1 polymer ?
#
loop_
_entity_poly.entity_id
_entity_poly.type
_entity_poly.pdbx_seq_one_letter_code
_entity_poly.pdbx_strand_id
1 'polypeptide(L)'
;MSSKRSSQTRTKYEYNDAGHLTKSIAPGNKTTTYVVNPAGEPTTVTGPLNHATTNVYDLAGRLTKSTDPLGKSSVAEYDLAGRQVAAKDLNNSGTVLRTATFGYDAAGNQTSVTSAEGHMTQQTFDAGGRLTSRIEPVTATTSITTTFGYDATGARTRLTDGRGNATWTTYNTLALPETVTEPATTAHPALADRTWTSLYDAAGNEVATIAPGGGRVDRTFDHLDRLTKQSGSGAEAATADRTFGYDLAGRATAVGDMSIAYNDRGLLTSVSLGGTQQTTWAYDVRGNPAQRVDAAGTATFTWDDADRLATATDPVTSRTLTYGYDNADRLKMITATGQASTQSFDYDAMDRPTAHTLKNGANTQIAKIAYGWDKDDNLTSKTTTGTAGAGANTYGYDRSGRLTSWTALGGATTAYEWDAAGNRTKAGAITFAFDERNRLTSGGGTDYTYTPRGTLAARAQNGTTTQMSFDAFDQLITDGDIAYGYDDLGRLLSRNQAGTVQGFQYSGLTNDIAAVTGGGSTVQAKYSRDTTGGLLGLQEGTGPALAALSDLHGDLVATFTATALTDSAAYNPFGEITAQTGTPRKLGYQGGYTDPDTGKVNMHARWYQPGTATFASRDTATLTPAPSVQANRYTYANASPLTGADPTGHATSGIGYYTPTEDRFSGIGFAPDAGPSYSGHGQTCAGTRCLGGGSGHICNAGICAETNEFSSWWSAHVNSPGFDYERGLLSDEEVERLGYEYMPNGRRVDQPNFWDASAKVQNKYMQQWSPQLTNEQLAITWVSVGGLESFNPKNIKSGGKAPSYTNTKIGKSSKIEWPYHGKYLVLYKYKKNIEEAATQHGIDKNALAALLIYEINRFNFEPKTGWGAALFASWFGKDPKKGFGMSQVETYRVRKLLKKYYPEMYADMEKKSKSGHKDLAELAANPVWGIHLAAARMRWVKENYRLNGHRLTDWQATIAYCGCAGKNSAEFQKRWNSGFKNHPDARLRYDAMYDPQGKQFWPKKEPWAKDAAKEYWRCVAVKCAE
;
A
#
# COMPACT_ATOMS: atom_id res chain seq x y z
N MET A 1 22.03 -24.01 2.47
CA MET A 1 21.70 -25.43 2.20
C MET A 1 21.16 -25.52 0.78
N SER A 2 21.81 -26.30 -0.09
CA SER A 2 21.37 -26.53 -1.47
C SER A 2 20.31 -27.63 -1.46
N SER A 3 19.03 -27.25 -1.51
CA SER A 3 17.94 -28.18 -1.79
C SER A 3 17.98 -28.52 -3.28
N LYS A 4 18.19 -29.79 -3.61
CA LYS A 4 17.97 -30.32 -4.97
C LYS A 4 16.50 -30.07 -5.32
N ARG A 5 16.20 -29.01 -6.08
CA ARG A 5 14.89 -28.86 -6.72
C ARG A 5 14.66 -30.11 -7.58
N SER A 6 13.61 -30.86 -7.26
CA SER A 6 13.15 -32.01 -8.03
C SER A 6 13.01 -31.63 -9.51
N SER A 7 13.50 -32.48 -10.43
CA SER A 7 13.37 -32.32 -11.88
C SER A 7 11.92 -32.19 -12.36
N GLN A 8 10.94 -32.52 -11.51
CA GLN A 8 9.51 -32.43 -11.79
C GLN A 8 8.93 -31.01 -11.72
N THR A 9 9.71 -30.00 -11.32
CA THR A 9 9.23 -28.62 -11.09
C THR A 9 9.88 -27.57 -12.00
N ARG A 10 10.54 -27.99 -13.10
CA ARG A 10 11.23 -27.11 -14.04
C ARG A 10 10.31 -26.65 -15.17
N THR A 11 10.35 -25.36 -15.50
CA THR A 11 9.87 -24.84 -16.78
C THR A 11 11.01 -24.81 -17.80
N LYS A 12 10.78 -25.35 -19.00
CA LYS A 12 11.71 -25.26 -20.14
C LYS A 12 11.20 -24.20 -21.12
N TYR A 13 12.10 -23.39 -21.65
CA TYR A 13 11.82 -22.43 -22.72
C TYR A 13 12.64 -22.80 -23.95
N GLU A 14 12.04 -22.71 -25.13
CA GLU A 14 12.71 -22.91 -26.42
C GLU A 14 12.55 -21.64 -27.25
N TYR A 15 13.64 -21.26 -27.91
CA TYR A 15 13.76 -20.03 -28.68
C TYR A 15 14.18 -20.36 -30.11
N ASN A 16 13.79 -19.53 -31.08
CA ASN A 16 14.33 -19.61 -32.44
C ASN A 16 15.73 -18.99 -32.54
N ASP A 17 16.36 -19.05 -33.72
CA ASP A 17 17.71 -18.50 -33.97
C ASP A 17 17.79 -16.97 -33.79
N ALA A 18 16.65 -16.27 -33.86
CA ALA A 18 16.55 -14.84 -33.60
C ALA A 18 16.37 -14.51 -32.09
N GLY A 19 16.28 -15.53 -31.22
CA GLY A 19 16.10 -15.37 -29.78
C GLY A 19 14.66 -15.16 -29.31
N HIS A 20 13.66 -15.33 -30.19
CA HIS A 20 12.25 -15.19 -29.83
C HIS A 20 11.71 -16.49 -29.23
N LEU A 21 10.86 -16.37 -28.20
CA LEU A 21 10.25 -17.52 -27.52
C LEU A 21 9.27 -18.24 -28.46
N THR A 22 9.46 -19.54 -28.67
CA THR A 22 8.60 -20.37 -29.55
C THR A 22 7.90 -21.49 -28.80
N LYS A 23 8.41 -21.88 -27.62
CA LYS A 23 7.78 -22.89 -26.77
C LYS A 23 8.09 -22.66 -25.30
N SER A 24 7.10 -22.87 -24.45
CA SER A 24 7.26 -23.00 -23.01
C SER A 24 6.66 -24.32 -22.55
N ILE A 25 7.40 -25.10 -21.76
CA ILE A 25 6.98 -26.38 -21.21
C ILE A 25 7.02 -26.27 -19.69
N ALA A 26 5.86 -26.14 -19.07
CA ALA A 26 5.71 -26.08 -17.62
C ALA A 26 5.82 -27.49 -16.98
N PRO A 27 5.94 -27.54 -15.63
CA PRO A 27 5.86 -28.79 -14.88
C PRO A 27 4.66 -29.65 -15.32
N GLY A 28 4.87 -30.97 -15.41
CA GLY A 28 3.85 -31.90 -15.94
C GLY A 28 3.76 -31.93 -17.48
N ASN A 29 4.79 -31.46 -18.20
CA ASN A 29 4.88 -31.42 -19.68
C ASN A 29 3.80 -30.57 -20.36
N LYS A 30 3.21 -29.62 -19.62
CA LYS A 30 2.17 -28.72 -20.13
C LYS A 30 2.80 -27.72 -21.06
N THR A 31 2.48 -27.85 -22.34
CA THR A 31 3.19 -27.15 -23.42
C THR A 31 2.36 -25.99 -23.96
N THR A 32 2.97 -24.82 -24.01
CA THR A 32 2.46 -23.65 -24.74
C THR A 32 3.39 -23.39 -25.91
N THR A 33 2.86 -23.26 -27.13
CA THR A 33 3.64 -22.90 -28.33
C THR A 33 3.29 -21.51 -28.81
N TYR A 34 4.28 -20.84 -29.38
CA TYR A 34 4.18 -19.48 -29.89
C TYR A 34 4.62 -19.46 -31.35
N VAL A 35 3.76 -18.93 -32.22
CA VAL A 35 4.16 -18.47 -33.56
C VAL A 35 4.43 -16.99 -33.44
N VAL A 36 5.63 -16.56 -33.86
CA VAL A 36 6.09 -15.18 -33.74
C VAL A 36 6.32 -14.57 -35.10
N ASN A 37 6.08 -13.27 -35.24
CA ASN A 37 6.44 -12.51 -36.43
C ASN A 37 7.95 -12.16 -36.43
N PRO A 38 8.49 -11.52 -37.50
CA PRO A 38 9.90 -11.11 -37.55
C PRO A 38 10.33 -10.12 -36.45
N ALA A 39 9.40 -9.39 -35.83
CA ALA A 39 9.67 -8.49 -34.71
C ALA A 39 9.67 -9.21 -33.33
N GLY A 40 9.31 -10.50 -33.30
CA GLY A 40 9.28 -11.31 -32.07
C GLY A 40 7.95 -11.30 -31.33
N GLU A 41 6.93 -10.70 -31.91
CA GLU A 41 5.60 -10.61 -31.30
C GLU A 41 4.79 -11.89 -31.58
N PRO A 42 4.10 -12.46 -30.59
CA PRO A 42 3.38 -13.71 -30.74
C PRO A 42 2.08 -13.53 -31.52
N THR A 43 2.06 -13.94 -32.79
CA THR A 43 0.87 -13.93 -33.66
C THR A 43 -0.08 -15.09 -33.38
N THR A 44 0.40 -16.17 -32.77
CA THR A 44 -0.44 -17.27 -32.31
C THR A 44 0.12 -17.82 -31.00
N VAL A 45 -0.75 -17.98 -30.01
CA VAL A 45 -0.45 -18.64 -28.74
C VAL A 45 -1.35 -19.86 -28.64
N THR A 46 -0.75 -21.04 -28.57
CA THR A 46 -1.50 -22.30 -28.42
C THR A 46 -1.20 -22.89 -27.05
N GLY A 47 -2.23 -23.01 -26.21
CA GLY A 47 -2.12 -23.53 -24.86
C GLY A 47 -1.99 -25.07 -24.81
N PRO A 48 -1.84 -25.65 -23.60
CA PRO A 48 -1.69 -27.10 -23.41
C PRO A 48 -2.86 -27.95 -23.93
N LEU A 49 -4.05 -27.37 -24.06
CA LEU A 49 -5.25 -28.02 -24.61
C LEU A 49 -5.38 -27.89 -26.14
N ASN A 50 -4.36 -27.36 -26.81
CA ASN A 50 -4.38 -27.01 -28.24
C ASN A 50 -5.43 -25.96 -28.64
N HIS A 51 -5.98 -25.22 -27.67
CA HIS A 51 -6.76 -24.02 -27.93
C HIS A 51 -5.81 -22.89 -28.35
N ALA A 52 -6.11 -22.22 -29.46
CA ALA A 52 -5.23 -21.22 -30.06
C ALA A 52 -5.87 -19.83 -30.08
N THR A 53 -5.16 -18.85 -29.54
CA THR A 53 -5.47 -17.42 -29.65
C THR A 53 -4.58 -16.80 -30.72
N THR A 54 -5.14 -15.99 -31.61
CA THR A 54 -4.38 -15.29 -32.66
C THR A 54 -4.37 -13.79 -32.46
N ASN A 55 -3.22 -13.16 -32.70
CA ASN A 55 -2.96 -11.75 -32.45
C ASN A 55 -2.51 -11.05 -33.74
N VAL A 56 -2.95 -9.81 -33.93
CA VAL A 56 -2.56 -8.93 -35.03
C VAL A 56 -1.95 -7.66 -34.46
N TYR A 57 -0.76 -7.32 -34.92
CA TYR A 57 -0.03 -6.12 -34.51
C TYR A 57 0.04 -5.13 -35.65
N ASP A 58 0.08 -3.84 -35.33
CA ASP A 58 0.43 -2.82 -36.32
C ASP A 58 1.95 -2.69 -36.50
N LEU A 59 2.38 -1.79 -37.38
CA LEU A 59 3.81 -1.55 -37.65
C LEU A 59 4.59 -0.95 -36.46
N ALA A 60 3.89 -0.45 -35.44
CA ALA A 60 4.49 0.05 -34.20
C ALA A 60 4.53 -1.02 -33.10
N GLY A 61 4.09 -2.25 -33.40
CA GLY A 61 4.05 -3.37 -32.47
C GLY A 61 2.89 -3.35 -31.48
N ARG A 62 1.88 -2.52 -31.73
CA ARG A 62 0.68 -2.43 -30.87
C ARG A 62 -0.33 -3.50 -31.28
N LEU A 63 -0.91 -4.18 -30.30
CA LEU A 63 -1.92 -5.22 -30.52
C LEU A 63 -3.24 -4.59 -30.99
N THR A 64 -3.62 -4.82 -32.25
CA THR A 64 -4.83 -4.25 -32.86
C THR A 64 -6.01 -5.21 -32.87
N LYS A 65 -5.76 -6.52 -32.84
CA LYS A 65 -6.81 -7.55 -32.77
C LYS A 65 -6.30 -8.78 -32.04
N SER A 66 -7.11 -9.29 -31.12
CA SER A 66 -6.94 -10.62 -30.51
C SER A 66 -8.18 -11.45 -30.83
N THR A 67 -8.00 -12.69 -31.28
CA THR A 67 -9.08 -13.62 -31.63
C THR A 67 -8.95 -14.88 -30.79
N ASP A 68 -10.02 -15.22 -30.08
CA ASP A 68 -10.07 -16.40 -29.20
C ASP A 68 -10.25 -17.72 -30.00
N PRO A 69 -10.16 -18.88 -29.34
CA PRO A 69 -10.35 -20.19 -29.99
C PRO A 69 -11.78 -20.45 -30.51
N LEU A 70 -12.77 -19.64 -30.14
CA LEU A 70 -14.15 -19.68 -30.66
C LEU A 70 -14.34 -18.74 -31.86
N GLY A 71 -13.30 -18.03 -32.28
CA GLY A 71 -13.30 -17.08 -33.39
C GLY A 71 -13.81 -15.67 -33.04
N LYS A 72 -14.19 -15.41 -31.78
CA LYS A 72 -14.59 -14.08 -31.31
C LYS A 72 -13.36 -13.20 -31.19
N SER A 73 -13.53 -11.88 -31.31
CA SER A 73 -12.37 -10.98 -31.30
C SER A 73 -12.57 -9.73 -30.48
N SER A 74 -11.48 -9.27 -29.86
CA SER A 74 -11.34 -7.90 -29.35
C SER A 74 -10.47 -7.09 -30.32
N VAL A 75 -10.88 -5.87 -30.67
CA VAL A 75 -10.17 -4.96 -31.58
C VAL A 75 -9.86 -3.64 -30.89
N ALA A 76 -8.61 -3.19 -31.00
CA ALA A 76 -8.14 -1.87 -30.57
C ALA A 76 -7.91 -0.97 -31.78
N GLU A 77 -8.33 0.29 -31.68
CA GLU A 77 -7.97 1.33 -32.64
C GLU A 77 -7.12 2.37 -31.94
N TYR A 78 -6.05 2.82 -32.58
CA TYR A 78 -5.11 3.79 -32.01
C TYR A 78 -5.01 5.04 -32.87
N ASP A 79 -4.77 6.18 -32.23
CA ASP A 79 -4.40 7.41 -32.91
C ASP A 79 -2.91 7.40 -33.36
N LEU A 80 -2.52 8.47 -34.06
CA LEU A 80 -1.15 8.69 -34.52
C LEU A 80 -0.15 8.89 -33.37
N ALA A 81 -0.62 9.20 -32.15
CA ALA A 81 0.22 9.44 -30.98
C ALA A 81 0.46 8.18 -30.15
N GLY A 82 -0.13 7.03 -30.50
CA GLY A 82 0.04 5.80 -29.71
C GLY A 82 -1.19 5.38 -28.91
N ARG A 83 -2.17 6.26 -28.75
CA ARG A 83 -3.22 6.16 -27.72
C ARG A 83 -4.43 5.43 -28.26
N GLN A 84 -5.06 4.57 -27.44
CA GLN A 84 -6.22 3.79 -27.86
C GLN A 84 -7.46 4.68 -27.94
N VAL A 85 -8.06 4.83 -29.11
CA VAL A 85 -9.27 5.66 -29.30
C VAL A 85 -10.55 4.84 -29.38
N ALA A 86 -10.46 3.54 -29.61
CA ALA A 86 -11.61 2.64 -29.55
C ALA A 86 -11.25 1.22 -29.10
N ALA A 87 -12.23 0.55 -28.49
CA ALA A 87 -12.23 -0.88 -28.20
C ALA A 87 -13.51 -1.50 -28.75
N LYS A 88 -13.42 -2.63 -29.45
CA LYS A 88 -14.59 -3.32 -30.04
C LYS A 88 -14.58 -4.80 -29.70
N ASP A 89 -15.74 -5.33 -29.32
CA ASP A 89 -15.95 -6.76 -29.19
C ASP A 89 -16.73 -7.26 -30.41
N LEU A 90 -16.22 -8.30 -31.06
CA LEU A 90 -16.75 -8.89 -32.30
C LEU A 90 -17.13 -10.35 -32.05
N ASN A 91 -18.24 -10.78 -32.63
CA ASN A 91 -18.57 -12.21 -32.66
C ASN A 91 -17.69 -12.98 -33.67
N ASN A 92 -17.89 -14.29 -33.74
CA ASN A 92 -17.14 -15.19 -34.63
C ASN A 92 -17.34 -14.94 -36.14
N SER A 93 -18.36 -14.18 -36.54
CA SER A 93 -18.56 -13.74 -37.93
C SER A 93 -17.85 -12.41 -38.26
N GLY A 94 -17.20 -11.79 -37.27
CA GLY A 94 -16.60 -10.46 -37.38
C GLY A 94 -17.59 -9.31 -37.23
N THR A 95 -18.84 -9.59 -36.81
CA THR A 95 -19.83 -8.54 -36.54
C THR A 95 -19.50 -7.86 -35.22
N VAL A 96 -19.44 -6.53 -35.22
CA VAL A 96 -19.23 -5.71 -34.01
C VAL A 96 -20.46 -5.82 -33.10
N LEU A 97 -20.26 -6.30 -31.87
CA LEU A 97 -21.28 -6.43 -30.83
C LEU A 97 -21.40 -5.15 -30.00
N ARG A 98 -20.25 -4.54 -29.68
CA ARG A 98 -20.17 -3.25 -29.00
C ARG A 98 -18.89 -2.50 -29.33
N THR A 99 -18.90 -1.19 -29.07
CA THR A 99 -17.76 -0.29 -29.24
C THR A 99 -17.73 0.71 -28.11
N ALA A 100 -16.58 0.85 -27.44
CA ALA A 100 -16.30 1.99 -26.58
C ALA A 100 -15.27 2.90 -27.23
N THR A 101 -15.30 4.18 -26.88
CA THR A 101 -14.39 5.18 -27.42
C THR A 101 -13.77 6.05 -26.34
N PHE A 102 -12.56 6.52 -26.61
CA PHE A 102 -11.73 7.28 -25.69
C PHE A 102 -11.29 8.59 -26.34
N GLY A 103 -11.34 9.68 -25.58
CA GLY A 103 -10.95 11.01 -26.05
C GLY A 103 -9.84 11.58 -25.18
N TYR A 104 -8.88 12.25 -25.81
CA TYR A 104 -7.68 12.76 -25.14
C TYR A 104 -7.46 14.24 -25.41
N ASP A 105 -6.85 14.93 -24.44
CA ASP A 105 -6.31 16.27 -24.67
C ASP A 105 -4.94 16.22 -25.39
N ALA A 106 -4.37 17.40 -25.63
CA ALA A 106 -3.06 17.55 -26.28
C ALA A 106 -1.88 17.07 -25.40
N ALA A 107 -2.08 16.98 -24.08
CA ALA A 107 -1.06 16.50 -23.15
C ALA A 107 -1.08 14.98 -22.98
N GLY A 108 -2.09 14.29 -23.53
CA GLY A 108 -2.22 12.84 -23.43
C GLY A 108 -3.20 12.37 -22.35
N ASN A 109 -3.84 13.27 -21.61
CA ASN A 109 -4.78 12.88 -20.56
C ASN A 109 -6.11 12.43 -21.19
N GLN A 110 -6.67 11.33 -20.69
CA GLN A 110 -7.97 10.82 -21.14
C GLN A 110 -9.11 11.70 -20.61
N THR A 111 -9.63 12.56 -21.46
CA THR A 111 -10.71 13.53 -21.15
C THR A 111 -12.12 12.95 -21.26
N SER A 112 -12.31 11.85 -21.98
CA SER A 112 -13.63 11.23 -22.11
C SER A 112 -13.55 9.73 -22.31
N VAL A 113 -14.53 9.04 -21.75
CA VAL A 113 -14.79 7.62 -22.01
C VAL A 113 -16.26 7.48 -22.37
N THR A 114 -16.55 6.96 -23.56
CA THR A 114 -17.92 6.65 -23.99
C THR A 114 -18.12 5.15 -23.95
N SER A 115 -19.09 4.70 -23.14
CA SER A 115 -19.47 3.29 -23.00
C SER A 115 -20.13 2.75 -24.27
N ALA A 116 -20.42 1.46 -24.28
CA ALA A 116 -21.04 0.79 -25.43
C ALA A 116 -22.52 1.14 -25.62
N GLU A 117 -23.19 1.57 -24.54
CA GLU A 117 -24.52 2.18 -24.60
C GLU A 117 -24.50 3.67 -24.97
N GLY A 118 -23.31 4.25 -25.19
CA GLY A 118 -23.14 5.65 -25.58
C GLY A 118 -23.12 6.64 -24.41
N HIS A 119 -22.92 6.16 -23.18
CA HIS A 119 -22.82 7.00 -22.00
C HIS A 119 -21.41 7.57 -21.87
N MET A 120 -21.27 8.89 -21.95
CA MET A 120 -19.96 9.56 -21.92
C MET A 120 -19.64 10.07 -20.51
N THR A 121 -18.63 9.47 -19.88
CA THR A 121 -17.96 10.05 -18.71
C THR A 121 -16.91 11.06 -19.17
N GLN A 122 -16.91 12.25 -18.57
CA GLN A 122 -15.93 13.29 -18.86
C GLN A 122 -14.97 13.50 -17.69
N GLN A 123 -13.74 13.88 -18.01
CA GLN A 123 -12.66 14.09 -17.06
C GLN A 123 -11.93 15.39 -17.41
N THR A 124 -11.61 16.18 -16.39
CA THR A 124 -10.78 17.38 -16.55
C THR A 124 -9.49 17.24 -15.76
N PHE A 125 -8.42 17.84 -16.24
CA PHE A 125 -7.10 17.76 -15.64
C PHE A 125 -6.53 19.15 -15.39
N ASP A 126 -5.66 19.29 -14.41
CA ASP A 126 -4.83 20.48 -14.27
C ASP A 126 -3.60 20.43 -15.18
N ALA A 127 -2.80 21.50 -15.16
CA ALA A 127 -1.56 21.59 -15.96
C ALA A 127 -0.49 20.55 -15.58
N GLY A 128 -0.62 19.88 -14.42
CA GLY A 128 0.23 18.78 -13.99
C GLY A 128 -0.28 17.40 -14.40
N GLY A 129 -1.38 17.31 -15.15
CA GLY A 129 -2.00 16.03 -15.57
C GLY A 129 -2.79 15.35 -14.45
N ARG A 130 -3.15 16.06 -13.38
CA ARG A 130 -3.91 15.49 -12.25
C ARG A 130 -5.41 15.72 -12.47
N LEU A 131 -6.22 14.68 -12.23
CA LEU A 131 -7.68 14.70 -12.43
C LEU A 131 -8.36 15.70 -11.47
N THR A 132 -8.95 16.77 -11.99
CA THR A 132 -9.64 17.80 -11.17
C THR A 132 -11.14 17.62 -11.09
N SER A 133 -11.76 17.00 -12.10
CA SER A 133 -13.19 16.68 -12.10
C SER A 133 -13.48 15.42 -12.90
N ARG A 134 -14.47 14.65 -12.43
CA ARG A 134 -15.11 13.54 -13.13
C ARG A 134 -16.60 13.82 -13.20
N ILE A 135 -17.15 13.76 -14.41
CA ILE A 135 -18.55 14.03 -14.70
C ILE A 135 -19.16 12.77 -15.32
N GLU A 136 -20.11 12.15 -14.61
CA GLU A 136 -20.77 10.91 -15.03
C GLU A 136 -22.23 11.19 -15.36
N PRO A 137 -22.72 10.77 -16.54
CA PRO A 137 -24.11 11.02 -16.93
C PRO A 137 -25.04 10.14 -16.09
N VAL A 138 -26.16 10.70 -15.65
CA VAL A 138 -27.26 9.95 -15.00
C VAL A 138 -28.42 9.82 -15.97
N THR A 139 -28.76 10.90 -16.68
CA THR A 139 -29.74 10.93 -17.77
C THR A 139 -29.16 11.68 -18.97
N ALA A 140 -30.00 12.02 -19.96
CA ALA A 140 -29.59 12.91 -21.05
C ALA A 140 -29.29 14.34 -20.60
N THR A 141 -29.81 14.78 -19.45
CA THR A 141 -29.75 16.18 -19.01
C THR A 141 -29.21 16.35 -17.58
N THR A 142 -28.87 15.26 -16.89
CA THR A 142 -28.35 15.28 -15.52
C THR A 142 -27.08 14.45 -15.41
N SER A 143 -26.15 14.91 -14.58
CA SER A 143 -24.87 14.24 -14.30
C SER A 143 -24.49 14.32 -12.82
N ILE A 144 -23.63 13.40 -12.39
CA ILE A 144 -22.89 13.46 -11.14
C ILE A 144 -21.57 14.15 -11.42
N THR A 145 -21.18 15.12 -10.59
CA THR A 145 -19.88 15.78 -10.69
C THR A 145 -19.10 15.57 -9.40
N THR A 146 -17.99 14.85 -9.48
CA THR A 146 -17.03 14.69 -8.39
C THR A 146 -15.81 15.55 -8.69
N THR A 147 -15.28 16.25 -7.69
CA THR A 147 -14.11 17.13 -7.88
C THR A 147 -12.99 16.85 -6.89
N PHE A 148 -11.78 17.18 -7.32
CA PHE A 148 -10.55 16.89 -6.59
C PHE A 148 -9.73 18.17 -6.44
N GLY A 149 -9.12 18.34 -5.26
CA GLY A 149 -8.16 19.39 -4.97
C GLY A 149 -6.80 18.80 -4.66
N TYR A 150 -5.74 19.49 -5.05
CA TYR A 150 -4.36 19.09 -4.84
C TYR A 150 -3.54 20.21 -4.22
N ASP A 151 -2.52 19.85 -3.44
CA ASP A 151 -1.49 20.79 -3.03
C ASP A 151 -0.41 20.99 -4.11
N ALA A 152 0.59 21.80 -3.79
CA ALA A 152 1.72 22.10 -4.66
C ALA A 152 2.66 20.90 -4.89
N THR A 153 2.60 19.86 -4.06
CA THR A 153 3.44 18.67 -4.19
C THR A 153 2.86 17.62 -5.13
N GLY A 154 1.54 17.65 -5.37
CA GLY A 154 0.86 16.57 -6.09
C GLY A 154 -0.22 15.87 -5.29
N ALA A 155 -0.22 16.02 -3.96
CA ALA A 155 -1.06 15.22 -3.07
C ALA A 155 -2.51 15.72 -3.06
N ARG A 156 -3.49 14.79 -3.00
CA ARG A 156 -4.93 15.10 -3.10
C ARG A 156 -5.46 15.57 -1.76
N THR A 157 -5.58 16.88 -1.57
CA THR A 157 -6.06 17.50 -0.33
C THR A 157 -7.57 17.61 -0.21
N ARG A 158 -8.32 17.43 -1.30
CA ARG A 158 -9.79 17.48 -1.27
C ARG A 158 -10.42 16.46 -2.20
N LEU A 159 -11.48 15.81 -1.74
CA LEU A 159 -12.47 15.09 -2.52
C LEU A 159 -13.84 15.72 -2.22
N THR A 160 -14.55 16.20 -3.25
CA THR A 160 -15.94 16.66 -3.11
C THR A 160 -16.84 15.72 -3.89
N ASP A 161 -17.78 15.08 -3.18
CA ASP A 161 -18.73 14.12 -3.77
C ASP A 161 -19.81 14.80 -4.64
N GLY A 162 -20.64 13.99 -5.28
CA GLY A 162 -21.71 14.49 -6.16
C GLY A 162 -22.79 15.32 -5.47
N ARG A 163 -22.91 15.27 -4.13
CA ARG A 163 -23.81 16.13 -3.35
C ARG A 163 -23.15 17.47 -2.96
N GLY A 164 -21.87 17.66 -3.28
CA GLY A 164 -21.11 18.85 -2.92
C GLY A 164 -20.45 18.77 -1.54
N ASN A 165 -20.44 17.60 -0.90
CA ASN A 165 -19.85 17.41 0.41
C ASN A 165 -18.35 17.13 0.27
N ALA A 166 -17.51 17.88 1.00
CA ALA A 166 -16.06 17.80 0.87
C ALA A 166 -15.41 17.04 2.03
N THR A 167 -14.57 16.07 1.69
CA THR A 167 -13.59 15.44 2.59
C THR A 167 -12.22 16.03 2.30
N TRP A 168 -11.53 16.46 3.36
CA TRP A 168 -10.21 17.07 3.29
C TRP A 168 -9.14 16.12 3.82
N THR A 169 -7.97 16.17 3.22
CA THR A 169 -6.81 15.39 3.66
C THR A 169 -5.60 16.30 3.79
N THR A 170 -4.92 16.27 4.94
CA THR A 170 -3.61 16.90 5.11
C THR A 170 -2.51 15.85 5.00
N TYR A 171 -1.31 16.29 4.67
CA TYR A 171 -0.15 15.42 4.51
C TYR A 171 1.00 15.93 5.36
N ASN A 172 1.74 15.00 5.96
CA ASN A 172 2.96 15.32 6.67
C ASN A 172 4.14 15.52 5.69
N THR A 173 5.33 15.79 6.24
CA THR A 173 6.55 16.02 5.42
C THR A 173 7.05 14.80 4.65
N LEU A 174 6.54 13.60 4.93
CA LEU A 174 6.80 12.37 4.19
C LEU A 174 5.76 12.14 3.08
N ALA A 175 4.85 13.09 2.84
CA ALA A 175 3.71 12.97 1.95
C ALA A 175 2.73 11.83 2.34
N LEU A 176 2.68 11.47 3.62
CA LEU A 176 1.72 10.50 4.17
C LEU A 176 0.50 11.24 4.74
N PRO A 177 -0.73 10.70 4.60
CA PRO A 177 -1.95 11.32 5.10
C PRO A 177 -1.92 11.51 6.62
N GLU A 178 -1.96 12.74 7.10
CA GLU A 178 -1.90 13.04 8.54
C GLU A 178 -3.30 13.20 9.15
N THR A 179 -4.18 13.93 8.48
CA THR A 179 -5.58 14.07 8.90
C THR A 179 -6.52 13.82 7.74
N VAL A 180 -7.68 13.24 8.05
CA VAL A 180 -8.82 13.15 7.13
C VAL A 180 -10.02 13.78 7.82
N THR A 181 -10.53 14.89 7.31
CA THR A 181 -11.67 15.61 7.86
C THR A 181 -12.89 15.45 6.96
N GLU A 182 -13.94 14.81 7.48
CA GLU A 182 -15.21 14.62 6.79
C GLU A 182 -16.16 15.83 6.95
N PRO A 183 -17.22 15.91 6.13
CA PRO A 183 -18.25 16.95 6.22
C PRO A 183 -18.84 17.11 7.64
N ALA A 184 -19.15 18.33 8.04
CA ALA A 184 -19.92 18.56 9.27
C ALA A 184 -21.35 18.03 9.06
N THR A 185 -21.95 17.52 10.13
CA THR A 185 -23.37 17.10 10.12
C THR A 185 -24.09 17.77 11.28
N THR A 186 -25.42 17.82 11.26
CA THR A 186 -26.21 18.34 12.39
C THR A 186 -25.89 17.64 13.71
N ALA A 187 -25.68 16.32 13.69
CA ALA A 187 -25.36 15.54 14.88
C ALA A 187 -23.89 15.69 15.33
N HIS A 188 -22.98 15.93 14.39
CA HIS A 188 -21.53 15.97 14.61
C HIS A 188 -20.89 17.18 13.90
N PRO A 189 -21.11 18.41 14.41
CA PRO A 189 -20.62 19.63 13.76
C PRO A 189 -19.16 19.96 14.11
N ALA A 190 -18.68 19.52 15.27
CA ALA A 190 -17.35 19.84 15.75
C ALA A 190 -16.25 19.16 14.91
N LEU A 191 -15.07 19.79 14.85
CA LEU A 191 -13.95 19.27 14.06
C LEU A 191 -13.43 17.93 14.61
N ALA A 192 -13.39 17.77 15.93
CA ALA A 192 -12.97 16.54 16.60
C ALA A 192 -13.91 15.35 16.29
N ASP A 193 -15.19 15.61 16.05
CA ASP A 193 -16.21 14.59 15.76
C ASP A 193 -16.25 14.19 14.27
N ARG A 194 -15.24 14.61 13.49
CA ARG A 194 -15.18 14.35 12.04
C ARG A 194 -13.77 14.29 11.47
N THR A 195 -12.76 14.28 12.31
CA THR A 195 -11.36 14.21 11.91
C THR A 195 -10.73 12.93 12.38
N TRP A 196 -10.21 12.15 11.44
CA TRP A 196 -9.28 11.07 11.71
C TRP A 196 -7.86 11.64 11.68
N THR A 197 -7.01 11.18 12.60
CA THR A 197 -5.60 11.55 12.66
C THR A 197 -4.73 10.30 12.63
N SER A 198 -3.77 10.25 11.72
CA SER A 198 -2.79 9.19 11.60
C SER A 198 -1.42 9.66 12.08
N LEU A 199 -0.78 8.87 12.92
CA LEU A 199 0.55 9.13 13.48
C LEU A 199 1.54 8.14 12.88
N TYR A 200 2.72 8.64 12.54
CA TYR A 200 3.77 7.86 11.87
C TYR A 200 5.07 7.86 12.65
N ASP A 201 5.81 6.76 12.55
CA ASP A 201 7.23 6.74 12.94
C ASP A 201 8.12 7.37 11.85
N ALA A 202 9.43 7.41 12.10
CA ALA A 202 10.41 7.97 11.16
C ALA A 202 10.58 7.13 9.88
N ALA A 203 10.18 5.85 9.88
CA ALA A 203 10.20 4.98 8.71
C ALA A 203 8.92 5.15 7.85
N GLY A 204 7.90 5.85 8.37
CA GLY A 204 6.62 6.06 7.70
C GLY A 204 5.59 4.99 8.02
N ASN A 205 5.80 4.16 9.04
CA ASN A 205 4.80 3.21 9.51
C ASN A 205 3.73 3.93 10.33
N GLU A 206 2.45 3.64 10.08
CA GLU A 206 1.34 4.23 10.82
C GLU A 206 1.22 3.59 12.22
N VAL A 207 1.86 4.20 13.22
CA VAL A 207 1.90 3.71 14.60
C VAL A 207 0.62 3.94 15.38
N ALA A 208 -0.22 4.90 14.96
CA ALA A 208 -1.54 5.05 15.53
C ALA A 208 -2.54 5.71 14.58
N THR A 209 -3.82 5.38 14.74
CA THR A 209 -4.95 6.11 14.15
C THR A 209 -5.88 6.54 15.28
N ILE A 210 -6.24 7.82 15.32
CA ILE A 210 -7.25 8.38 16.23
C ILE A 210 -8.49 8.70 15.40
N ALA A 211 -9.59 8.04 15.69
CA ALA A 211 -10.89 8.25 15.07
C ALA A 211 -11.71 9.31 15.82
N PRO A 212 -12.71 9.92 15.15
CA PRO A 212 -13.66 10.79 15.81
C PRO A 212 -14.34 10.13 17.02
N GLY A 213 -14.59 10.90 18.08
CA GLY A 213 -15.18 10.38 19.32
C GLY A 213 -14.21 9.66 20.25
N GLY A 214 -12.90 9.68 19.95
CA GLY A 214 -11.84 9.21 20.86
C GLY A 214 -11.38 7.77 20.65
N GLY A 215 -11.98 7.04 19.70
CA GLY A 215 -11.51 5.71 19.31
C GLY A 215 -10.06 5.76 18.83
N ARG A 216 -9.21 4.84 19.29
CA ARG A 216 -7.79 4.81 18.97
C ARG A 216 -7.32 3.40 18.67
N VAL A 217 -6.57 3.25 17.59
CA VAL A 217 -5.86 2.01 17.22
C VAL A 217 -4.36 2.31 17.24
N ASP A 218 -3.63 1.63 18.12
CA ASP A 218 -2.16 1.65 18.16
C ASP A 218 -1.61 0.44 17.39
N ARG A 219 -0.46 0.61 16.74
CA ARG A 219 0.24 -0.42 15.96
C ARG A 219 1.72 -0.47 16.33
N THR A 220 2.28 -1.66 16.44
CA THR A 220 3.72 -1.85 16.61
C THR A 220 4.31 -2.61 15.43
N PHE A 221 5.53 -2.27 15.03
CA PHE A 221 6.22 -2.88 13.91
C PHE A 221 7.52 -3.53 14.36
N ASP A 222 7.98 -4.55 13.65
CA ASP A 222 9.35 -5.05 13.82
C ASP A 222 10.37 -4.23 13.01
N HIS A 223 11.65 -4.55 13.15
CA HIS A 223 12.75 -3.88 12.44
C HIS A 223 12.75 -4.01 10.90
N LEU A 224 11.80 -4.77 10.33
CA LEU A 224 11.58 -4.89 8.89
C LEU A 224 10.27 -4.22 8.47
N ASP A 225 9.73 -3.33 9.31
CA ASP A 225 8.50 -2.57 9.07
C ASP A 225 7.24 -3.45 8.94
N ARG A 226 7.25 -4.63 9.58
CA ARG A 226 6.11 -5.56 9.57
C ARG A 226 5.29 -5.41 10.84
N LEU A 227 3.97 -5.29 10.69
CA LEU A 227 3.02 -5.14 11.80
C LEU A 227 3.08 -6.34 12.75
N THR A 228 3.35 -6.14 14.03
CA THR A 228 3.46 -7.21 15.05
C THR A 228 2.34 -7.20 16.08
N LYS A 229 1.73 -6.04 16.32
CA LYS A 229 0.61 -5.89 17.25
C LYS A 229 -0.32 -4.77 16.82
N GLN A 230 -1.61 -4.94 17.06
CA GLN A 230 -2.58 -3.86 17.12
C GLN A 230 -3.32 -3.89 18.45
N SER A 231 -3.58 -2.72 19.03
CA SER A 231 -4.41 -2.57 20.23
C SER A 231 -5.41 -1.44 20.05
N GLY A 232 -6.61 -1.61 20.60
CA GLY A 232 -7.71 -0.66 20.46
C GLY A 232 -8.21 -0.09 21.79
N SER A 233 -8.64 1.16 21.79
CA SER A 233 -9.25 1.82 22.95
C SER A 233 -10.23 2.93 22.52
N GLY A 234 -11.02 3.46 23.47
CA GLY A 234 -11.89 4.62 23.23
C GLY A 234 -13.14 4.36 22.37
N ALA A 235 -13.46 3.10 22.07
CA ALA A 235 -14.68 2.69 21.38
C ALA A 235 -15.78 2.27 22.37
N GLU A 236 -16.99 1.98 21.88
CA GLU A 236 -18.13 1.59 22.74
C GLU A 236 -17.92 0.22 23.40
N ALA A 237 -17.14 -0.65 22.77
CA ALA A 237 -16.80 -1.96 23.27
C ALA A 237 -15.29 -2.15 23.45
N ALA A 238 -14.92 -3.03 24.39
CA ALA A 238 -13.54 -3.43 24.59
C ALA A 238 -12.97 -4.07 23.31
N THR A 239 -11.74 -3.68 22.96
CA THR A 239 -11.06 -4.20 21.77
C THR A 239 -10.00 -5.20 22.21
N ALA A 240 -10.05 -6.43 21.67
CA ALA A 240 -9.00 -7.40 21.88
C ALA A 240 -7.76 -7.03 21.07
N ASP A 241 -6.57 -7.22 21.64
CA ASP A 241 -5.32 -7.02 20.91
C ASP A 241 -5.17 -8.07 19.80
N ARG A 242 -4.68 -7.64 18.64
CA ARG A 242 -4.26 -8.55 17.57
C ARG A 242 -2.75 -8.68 17.56
N THR A 243 -2.24 -9.88 17.35
CA THR A 243 -0.78 -10.11 17.28
C THR A 243 -0.38 -10.85 16.02
N PHE A 244 0.82 -10.57 15.50
CA PHE A 244 1.28 -11.11 14.23
C PHE A 244 2.73 -11.55 14.33
N GLY A 245 3.05 -12.70 13.73
CA GLY A 245 4.40 -13.23 13.61
C GLY A 245 4.71 -13.62 12.17
N TYR A 246 5.98 -13.52 11.78
CA TYR A 246 6.42 -13.75 10.40
C TYR A 246 7.66 -14.62 10.32
N ASP A 247 7.84 -15.29 9.19
CA ASP A 247 9.11 -15.92 8.82
C ASP A 247 10.10 -14.92 8.18
N LEU A 248 11.28 -15.42 7.80
CA LEU A 248 12.33 -14.63 7.15
C LEU A 248 11.97 -14.18 5.73
N ALA A 249 10.94 -14.76 5.11
CA ALA A 249 10.44 -14.36 3.80
C ALA A 249 9.31 -13.31 3.91
N GLY A 250 8.97 -12.85 5.12
CA GLY A 250 7.90 -11.87 5.33
C GLY A 250 6.50 -12.46 5.37
N ARG A 251 6.35 -13.79 5.35
CA ARG A 251 5.04 -14.43 5.35
C ARG A 251 4.53 -14.57 6.78
N ALA A 252 3.26 -14.29 7.01
CA ALA A 252 2.64 -14.44 8.33
C ALA A 252 2.64 -15.92 8.75
N THR A 253 3.29 -16.24 9.86
CA THR A 253 3.33 -17.58 10.48
C THR A 253 2.47 -17.66 11.74
N ALA A 254 2.08 -16.52 12.30
CA ALA A 254 1.15 -16.45 13.43
C ALA A 254 0.24 -15.22 13.31
N VAL A 255 -1.03 -15.38 13.68
CA VAL A 255 -2.03 -14.32 13.78
C VAL A 255 -2.87 -14.61 15.02
N GLY A 256 -2.56 -13.98 16.15
CA GLY A 256 -3.13 -14.34 17.44
C GLY A 256 -2.73 -15.74 17.89
N ASP A 257 -3.73 -16.53 18.27
CA ASP A 257 -3.61 -17.96 18.58
C ASP A 257 -3.57 -18.86 17.33
N MET A 258 -3.66 -18.26 16.14
CA MET A 258 -3.52 -18.97 14.87
C MET A 258 -2.06 -19.16 14.50
N SER A 259 -1.70 -20.37 14.08
CA SER A 259 -0.40 -20.71 13.48
C SER A 259 -0.58 -21.12 12.03
N ILE A 260 0.30 -20.59 11.17
CA ILE A 260 0.22 -20.69 9.71
C ILE A 260 1.52 -21.30 9.20
N ALA A 261 1.42 -22.39 8.46
CA ALA A 261 2.59 -23.09 7.89
C ALA A 261 2.57 -23.07 6.37
N TYR A 262 3.75 -23.01 5.76
CA TYR A 262 3.92 -23.02 4.31
C TYR A 262 4.93 -24.11 3.90
N ASN A 263 4.81 -24.59 2.67
CA ASN A 263 5.88 -25.36 2.04
C ASN A 263 7.02 -24.46 1.51
N ASP A 264 8.03 -25.08 0.92
CA ASP A 264 9.21 -24.42 0.33
C ASP A 264 8.90 -23.58 -0.92
N ARG A 265 7.68 -23.70 -1.47
CA ARG A 265 7.13 -22.84 -2.55
C ARG A 265 6.31 -21.67 -2.02
N GLY A 266 6.11 -21.56 -0.71
CA GLY A 266 5.27 -20.54 -0.09
C GLY A 266 3.77 -20.77 -0.20
N LEU A 267 3.35 -22.00 -0.51
CA LEU A 267 1.94 -22.37 -0.47
C LEU A 267 1.56 -22.82 0.94
N LEU A 268 0.39 -22.38 1.42
CA LEU A 268 -0.14 -22.68 2.76
C LEU A 268 -0.37 -24.18 2.94
N THR A 269 0.24 -24.81 3.92
CA THR A 269 0.07 -26.26 4.18
C THR A 269 -0.83 -26.54 5.37
N SER A 270 -0.90 -25.63 6.34
CA SER A 270 -1.81 -25.78 7.48
C SER A 270 -2.12 -24.48 8.19
N VAL A 271 -3.32 -24.42 8.76
CA VAL A 271 -3.77 -23.42 9.74
C VAL A 271 -4.19 -24.18 11.00
N SER A 272 -3.66 -23.78 12.17
CA SER A 272 -4.02 -24.37 13.47
C SER A 272 -4.38 -23.28 14.46
N LEU A 273 -5.40 -23.51 15.28
CA LEU A 273 -5.92 -22.59 16.30
C LEU A 273 -5.68 -23.19 17.68
N GLY A 274 -4.98 -22.47 18.57
CA GLY A 274 -4.66 -22.98 19.92
C GLY A 274 -3.92 -24.32 19.90
N GLY A 275 -3.08 -24.55 18.88
CA GLY A 275 -2.36 -25.81 18.66
C GLY A 275 -3.20 -26.93 18.02
N THR A 276 -4.50 -26.73 17.82
CA THR A 276 -5.39 -27.69 17.14
C THR A 276 -5.48 -27.38 15.66
N GLN A 277 -5.06 -28.32 14.81
CA GLN A 277 -5.12 -28.18 13.36
C GLN A 277 -6.56 -28.00 12.88
N GLN A 278 -6.84 -26.87 12.22
CA GLN A 278 -8.17 -26.54 11.69
C GLN A 278 -8.28 -26.87 10.21
N THR A 279 -7.22 -26.58 9.45
CA THR A 279 -7.20 -26.81 8.01
C THR A 279 -5.83 -27.27 7.53
N THR A 280 -5.79 -28.18 6.56
CA THR A 280 -4.56 -28.57 5.83
C THR A 280 -4.76 -28.59 4.33
N TRP A 281 -3.66 -28.40 3.59
CA TRP A 281 -3.64 -28.48 2.14
C TRP A 281 -2.50 -29.37 1.65
N ALA A 282 -2.78 -30.12 0.59
CA ALA A 282 -1.77 -30.72 -0.26
C ALA A 282 -1.88 -30.11 -1.66
N TYR A 283 -0.78 -30.14 -2.41
CA TYR A 283 -0.68 -29.49 -3.72
C TYR A 283 -0.08 -30.43 -4.76
N ASP A 284 -0.46 -30.23 -6.02
CA ASP A 284 0.21 -30.87 -7.14
C ASP A 284 1.59 -30.24 -7.44
N VAL A 285 2.26 -30.77 -8.47
CA VAL A 285 3.59 -30.29 -8.90
C VAL A 285 3.57 -28.86 -9.47
N ARG A 286 2.42 -28.37 -9.92
CA ARG A 286 2.23 -26.99 -10.42
C ARG A 286 1.84 -26.00 -9.31
N GLY A 287 1.48 -26.51 -8.14
CA GLY A 287 1.11 -25.70 -6.99
C GLY A 287 -0.39 -25.49 -6.86
N ASN A 288 -1.19 -26.23 -7.62
CA ASN A 288 -2.64 -26.19 -7.46
C ASN A 288 -3.05 -27.04 -6.25
N PRO A 289 -4.03 -26.59 -5.43
CA PRO A 289 -4.56 -27.40 -4.34
C PRO A 289 -5.04 -28.76 -4.85
N ALA A 290 -4.50 -29.86 -4.34
CA ALA A 290 -4.92 -31.22 -4.67
C ALA A 290 -5.82 -31.82 -3.59
N GLN A 291 -5.70 -31.33 -2.36
CA GLN A 291 -6.54 -31.72 -1.23
C GLN A 291 -6.67 -30.56 -0.25
N ARG A 292 -7.84 -30.44 0.37
CA ARG A 292 -8.05 -29.65 1.58
C ARG A 292 -8.77 -30.50 2.62
N VAL A 293 -8.31 -30.45 3.87
CA VAL A 293 -9.02 -31.05 5.01
C VAL A 293 -9.40 -29.92 5.95
N ASP A 294 -10.69 -29.72 6.18
CA ASP A 294 -11.25 -28.71 7.09
C ASP A 294 -12.38 -29.31 7.95
N ALA A 295 -13.12 -28.46 8.68
CA ALA A 295 -14.23 -28.90 9.53
C ALA A 295 -15.43 -29.50 8.75
N ALA A 296 -15.55 -29.20 7.45
CA ALA A 296 -16.55 -29.83 6.58
C ALA A 296 -16.12 -31.24 6.16
N GLY A 297 -14.81 -31.46 6.01
CA GLY A 297 -14.18 -32.77 5.83
C GLY A 297 -13.03 -32.72 4.81
N THR A 298 -12.77 -33.85 4.14
CA THR A 298 -11.70 -33.96 3.14
C THR A 298 -12.23 -33.71 1.73
N ALA A 299 -11.88 -32.58 1.14
CA ALA A 299 -12.08 -32.30 -0.28
C ALA A 299 -10.81 -32.63 -1.07
N THR A 300 -10.96 -33.27 -2.22
CA THR A 300 -9.87 -33.52 -3.19
C THR A 300 -10.19 -32.82 -4.50
N PHE A 301 -9.15 -32.33 -5.15
CA PHE A 301 -9.25 -31.55 -6.38
C PHE A 301 -8.28 -32.10 -7.42
N THR A 302 -8.71 -32.15 -8.67
CA THR A 302 -7.83 -32.44 -9.80
C THR A 302 -7.91 -31.32 -10.82
N TRP A 303 -6.89 -31.21 -11.67
CA TRP A 303 -6.71 -30.09 -12.59
C TRP A 303 -6.44 -30.61 -13.98
N ASP A 304 -7.00 -29.95 -14.99
CA ASP A 304 -6.78 -30.29 -16.39
C ASP A 304 -5.44 -29.73 -16.90
N ASP A 305 -5.16 -29.94 -18.19
CA ASP A 305 -3.88 -29.52 -18.77
C ASP A 305 -3.69 -27.99 -18.79
N ALA A 306 -4.77 -27.21 -18.72
CA ALA A 306 -4.77 -25.75 -18.66
C ALA A 306 -4.81 -25.17 -17.24
N ASP A 307 -4.56 -25.99 -16.20
CA ASP A 307 -4.62 -25.54 -14.79
C ASP A 307 -6.03 -25.13 -14.33
N ARG A 308 -7.08 -25.64 -14.99
CA ARG A 308 -8.47 -25.42 -14.55
C ARG A 308 -8.95 -26.59 -13.73
N LEU A 309 -9.86 -26.33 -12.79
CA LEU A 309 -10.42 -27.36 -11.91
C LEU A 309 -11.14 -28.42 -12.76
N ALA A 310 -10.69 -29.66 -12.72
CA ALA A 310 -11.26 -30.77 -13.48
C ALA A 310 -12.24 -31.59 -12.64
N THR A 311 -11.91 -31.86 -11.38
CA THR A 311 -12.82 -32.51 -10.43
C THR A 311 -12.71 -31.91 -9.04
N ALA A 312 -13.80 -31.97 -8.28
CA ALA A 312 -13.81 -31.66 -6.84
C ALA A 312 -14.66 -32.70 -6.09
N THR A 313 -14.22 -33.15 -4.92
CA THR A 313 -15.08 -33.95 -4.03
C THR A 313 -15.70 -33.06 -2.96
N ASP A 314 -17.01 -33.16 -2.79
CA ASP A 314 -17.77 -32.53 -1.72
C ASP A 314 -17.82 -33.50 -0.52
N PRO A 315 -17.08 -33.24 0.59
CA PRO A 315 -17.07 -34.12 1.75
C PRO A 315 -18.39 -34.16 2.52
N VAL A 316 -19.27 -33.17 2.36
CA VAL A 316 -20.54 -33.10 3.08
C VAL A 316 -21.59 -33.96 2.39
N THR A 317 -21.74 -33.82 1.07
CA THR A 317 -22.73 -34.59 0.30
C THR A 317 -22.18 -35.90 -0.27
N SER A 318 -20.88 -36.14 -0.13
CA SER A 318 -20.14 -37.24 -0.76
C SER A 318 -20.24 -37.26 -2.30
N ARG A 319 -20.47 -36.09 -2.92
CA ARG A 319 -20.50 -35.95 -4.38
C ARG A 319 -19.09 -35.81 -4.93
N THR A 320 -18.85 -36.36 -6.11
CA THR A 320 -17.68 -36.00 -6.93
C THR A 320 -18.16 -35.22 -8.13
N LEU A 321 -17.80 -33.94 -8.19
CA LEU A 321 -18.09 -33.03 -9.28
C LEU A 321 -17.01 -33.15 -10.36
N THR A 322 -17.40 -33.16 -11.62
CA THR A 322 -16.53 -33.10 -12.79
C THR A 322 -16.89 -31.87 -13.60
N TYR A 323 -15.90 -31.03 -13.89
CA TYR A 323 -16.05 -29.75 -14.57
C TYR A 323 -15.63 -29.91 -16.04
N GLY A 324 -16.48 -29.41 -16.94
CA GLY A 324 -16.24 -29.37 -18.37
C GLY A 324 -16.26 -27.93 -18.87
N TYR A 325 -15.30 -27.59 -19.72
CA TYR A 325 -15.11 -26.24 -20.26
C TYR A 325 -15.29 -26.24 -21.77
N ASP A 326 -15.56 -25.08 -22.35
CA ASP A 326 -15.50 -24.90 -23.80
C ASP A 326 -14.10 -24.47 -24.28
N ASN A 327 -13.96 -24.22 -25.58
CA ASN A 327 -12.67 -23.88 -26.18
C ASN A 327 -12.18 -22.46 -25.85
N ALA A 328 -13.06 -21.56 -25.36
CA ALA A 328 -12.66 -20.25 -24.81
C ALA A 328 -12.37 -20.33 -23.31
N ASP A 329 -12.18 -21.54 -22.82
CA ASP A 329 -11.88 -21.88 -21.44
C ASP A 329 -12.94 -21.53 -20.40
N ARG A 330 -14.18 -21.28 -20.82
CA ARG A 330 -15.33 -20.98 -19.95
C ARG A 330 -15.95 -22.26 -19.40
N LEU A 331 -16.41 -22.23 -18.15
CA LEU A 331 -17.12 -23.36 -17.54
C LEU A 331 -18.42 -23.66 -18.30
N LYS A 332 -18.53 -24.84 -18.94
CA LYS A 332 -19.70 -25.21 -19.76
C LYS A 332 -20.63 -26.18 -19.04
N MET A 333 -20.08 -27.05 -18.20
CA MET A 333 -20.83 -28.13 -17.56
C MET A 333 -20.21 -28.53 -16.22
N ILE A 334 -21.06 -28.91 -15.26
CA ILE A 334 -20.65 -29.66 -14.08
C ILE A 334 -21.52 -30.92 -14.00
N THR A 335 -20.93 -32.09 -13.99
CA THR A 335 -21.64 -33.35 -13.68
C THR A 335 -21.26 -33.81 -12.28
N ALA A 336 -22.13 -34.54 -11.59
CA ALA A 336 -21.85 -35.09 -10.28
C ALA A 336 -22.23 -36.57 -10.18
N THR A 337 -21.44 -37.36 -9.44
CA THR A 337 -21.77 -38.73 -9.00
C THR A 337 -22.10 -38.75 -7.50
N GLY A 338 -22.65 -39.86 -6.98
CA GLY A 338 -23.17 -39.96 -5.61
C GLY A 338 -24.60 -39.40 -5.52
N GLN A 339 -24.73 -38.08 -5.54
CA GLN A 339 -26.01 -37.41 -5.84
C GLN A 339 -26.00 -36.91 -7.29
N ALA A 340 -26.45 -37.80 -8.19
CA ALA A 340 -26.38 -37.58 -9.63
C ALA A 340 -27.13 -36.32 -10.07
N SER A 341 -26.42 -35.44 -10.79
CA SER A 341 -26.96 -34.18 -11.31
C SER A 341 -26.08 -33.64 -12.43
N THR A 342 -26.63 -32.72 -13.22
CA THR A 342 -25.89 -31.97 -14.24
C THR A 342 -26.25 -30.50 -14.16
N GLN A 343 -25.24 -29.65 -14.10
CA GLN A 343 -25.36 -28.22 -14.29
C GLN A 343 -24.77 -27.85 -15.65
N SER A 344 -25.45 -27.00 -16.40
CA SER A 344 -24.97 -26.51 -17.70
C SER A 344 -25.08 -25.01 -17.77
N PHE A 345 -24.09 -24.39 -18.40
CA PHE A 345 -23.94 -22.95 -18.52
C PHE A 345 -23.95 -22.54 -19.98
N ASP A 346 -24.76 -21.55 -20.34
CA ASP A 346 -24.75 -20.97 -21.69
C ASP A 346 -24.22 -19.54 -21.63
N TYR A 347 -23.69 -19.08 -22.75
CA TYR A 347 -23.04 -17.79 -22.85
C TYR A 347 -23.43 -17.07 -24.14
N ASP A 348 -23.45 -15.75 -24.11
CA ASP A 348 -23.61 -14.95 -25.30
C ASP A 348 -22.31 -14.80 -26.10
N ALA A 349 -22.36 -13.99 -27.17
CA ALA A 349 -21.23 -13.73 -28.03
C ALA A 349 -20.15 -12.83 -27.39
N MET A 350 -20.42 -12.21 -26.22
CA MET A 350 -19.48 -11.43 -25.41
C MET A 350 -18.99 -12.18 -24.16
N ASP A 351 -19.21 -13.50 -24.12
CA ASP A 351 -18.75 -14.39 -23.03
C ASP A 351 -19.48 -14.25 -21.70
N ARG A 352 -20.68 -13.68 -21.70
CA ARG A 352 -21.47 -13.49 -20.48
C ARG A 352 -22.47 -14.61 -20.28
N PRO A 353 -22.66 -15.13 -19.05
CA PRO A 353 -23.62 -16.20 -18.79
C PRO A 353 -25.04 -15.80 -19.21
N THR A 354 -25.71 -16.60 -20.05
CA THR A 354 -27.12 -16.41 -20.44
C THR A 354 -28.05 -17.43 -19.81
N ALA A 355 -27.52 -18.58 -19.37
CA ALA A 355 -28.30 -19.55 -18.64
C ALA A 355 -27.44 -20.41 -17.72
N HIS A 356 -28.03 -20.84 -16.62
CA HIS A 356 -27.54 -21.86 -15.70
C HIS A 356 -28.66 -22.84 -15.42
N THR A 357 -28.55 -24.06 -15.93
CA THR A 357 -29.60 -25.08 -15.85
C THR A 357 -29.15 -26.24 -15.00
N LEU A 358 -29.93 -26.58 -13.96
CA LEU A 358 -29.75 -27.75 -13.11
C LEU A 358 -30.72 -28.86 -13.52
N LYS A 359 -30.17 -30.05 -13.75
CA LYS A 359 -30.89 -31.29 -14.04
C LYS A 359 -30.58 -32.37 -13.00
N ASN A 360 -31.57 -33.19 -12.71
CA ASN A 360 -31.42 -34.35 -11.84
C ASN A 360 -30.73 -35.53 -12.55
N GLY A 361 -30.51 -36.64 -11.83
CA GLY A 361 -29.87 -37.84 -12.38
C GLY A 361 -30.63 -38.50 -13.56
N ALA A 362 -31.92 -38.22 -13.71
CA ALA A 362 -32.74 -38.64 -14.85
C ALA A 362 -32.72 -37.63 -16.01
N ASN A 363 -31.78 -36.67 -16.00
CA ASN A 363 -31.63 -35.60 -17.00
C ASN A 363 -32.88 -34.70 -17.14
N THR A 364 -33.73 -34.65 -16.11
CA THR A 364 -34.89 -33.75 -16.05
C THR A 364 -34.47 -32.41 -15.44
N GLN A 365 -34.83 -31.29 -16.08
CA GLN A 365 -34.60 -29.96 -15.53
C GLN A 365 -35.41 -29.78 -14.25
N ILE A 366 -34.73 -29.42 -13.16
CA ILE A 366 -35.36 -29.14 -11.86
C ILE A 366 -35.20 -27.67 -11.44
N ALA A 367 -34.20 -26.96 -11.98
CA ALA A 367 -34.10 -25.52 -11.87
C ALA A 367 -33.39 -24.93 -13.10
N LYS A 368 -33.69 -23.67 -13.42
CA LYS A 368 -32.95 -22.89 -14.41
C LYS A 368 -32.98 -21.41 -14.07
N ILE A 369 -31.87 -20.75 -14.28
CA ILE A 369 -31.73 -19.30 -14.23
C ILE A 369 -31.32 -18.85 -15.63
N ALA A 370 -32.01 -17.86 -16.20
CA ALA A 370 -31.67 -17.24 -17.47
C ALA A 370 -31.41 -15.76 -17.26
N TYR A 371 -30.39 -15.24 -17.95
CA TYR A 371 -29.88 -13.88 -17.76
C TYR A 371 -29.95 -13.11 -19.09
N GLY A 372 -30.31 -11.83 -18.99
CA GLY A 372 -30.22 -10.87 -20.09
C GLY A 372 -29.36 -9.68 -19.67
N TRP A 373 -28.68 -9.08 -20.64
CA TRP A 373 -27.64 -8.08 -20.42
C TRP A 373 -27.82 -6.89 -21.38
N ASP A 374 -27.43 -5.69 -20.95
CA ASP A 374 -27.19 -4.57 -21.86
C ASP A 374 -25.77 -4.64 -22.45
N LYS A 375 -25.25 -3.62 -23.13
CA LYS A 375 -23.87 -3.61 -23.65
C LYS A 375 -22.83 -3.09 -22.65
N ASP A 376 -23.26 -2.52 -21.53
CA ASP A 376 -22.39 -2.04 -20.44
C ASP A 376 -22.21 -3.10 -19.33
N ASP A 377 -22.65 -4.34 -19.61
CA ASP A 377 -22.58 -5.52 -18.73
C ASP A 377 -23.50 -5.46 -17.51
N ASN A 378 -24.52 -4.60 -17.52
CA ASN A 378 -25.57 -4.64 -16.51
C ASN A 378 -26.59 -5.75 -16.81
N LEU A 379 -27.03 -6.43 -15.76
CA LEU A 379 -28.04 -7.48 -15.87
C LEU A 379 -29.44 -6.85 -16.05
N THR A 380 -30.02 -6.94 -17.24
CA THR A 380 -31.35 -6.37 -17.56
C THR A 380 -32.50 -7.31 -17.26
N SER A 381 -32.25 -8.62 -17.15
CA SER A 381 -33.27 -9.58 -16.74
C SER A 381 -32.69 -10.83 -16.07
N LYS A 382 -33.49 -11.42 -15.17
CA LYS A 382 -33.23 -12.71 -14.53
C LYS A 382 -34.52 -13.51 -14.46
N THR A 383 -34.60 -14.59 -15.23
CA THR A 383 -35.76 -15.48 -15.24
C THR A 383 -35.42 -16.80 -14.57
N THR A 384 -36.11 -17.11 -13.49
CA THR A 384 -35.92 -18.36 -12.72
C THR A 384 -37.06 -19.35 -12.97
N THR A 385 -36.76 -20.64 -12.94
CA THR A 385 -37.74 -21.73 -12.98
C THR A 385 -37.39 -22.78 -11.92
N GLY A 386 -38.40 -23.42 -11.34
CA GLY A 386 -38.24 -24.48 -10.35
C GLY A 386 -37.99 -24.02 -8.90
N THR A 387 -37.47 -22.80 -8.70
CA THR A 387 -37.22 -22.22 -7.37
C THR A 387 -38.44 -21.46 -6.82
N ALA A 388 -38.43 -21.15 -5.52
CA ALA A 388 -39.39 -20.25 -4.88
C ALA A 388 -39.43 -18.91 -5.63
N GLY A 389 -40.63 -18.35 -5.81
CA GLY A 389 -40.81 -17.09 -6.54
C GLY A 389 -40.35 -17.13 -8.01
N ALA A 390 -40.22 -18.32 -8.61
CA ALA A 390 -39.76 -18.49 -9.98
C ALA A 390 -40.57 -17.63 -10.97
N GLY A 391 -39.87 -16.85 -11.78
CA GLY A 391 -40.49 -15.91 -12.69
C GLY A 391 -39.49 -15.02 -13.41
N ALA A 392 -39.98 -14.20 -14.32
CA ALA A 392 -39.19 -13.18 -15.00
C ALA A 392 -39.04 -11.94 -14.12
N ASN A 393 -37.80 -11.54 -13.88
CA ASN A 393 -37.44 -10.25 -13.30
C ASN A 393 -36.80 -9.39 -14.38
N THR A 394 -37.12 -8.10 -14.39
CA THR A 394 -36.45 -7.11 -15.25
C THR A 394 -35.91 -5.95 -14.44
N TYR A 395 -34.83 -5.37 -14.93
CA TYR A 395 -34.04 -4.38 -14.22
C TYR A 395 -33.76 -3.18 -15.13
N GLY A 396 -33.87 -1.98 -14.57
CA GLY A 396 -33.55 -0.73 -15.25
C GLY A 396 -32.40 -0.04 -14.54
N TYR A 397 -31.61 0.70 -15.31
CA TYR A 397 -30.43 1.41 -14.83
C TYR A 397 -30.42 2.85 -15.32
N ASP A 398 -29.79 3.74 -14.56
CA ASP A 398 -29.41 5.05 -15.06
C ASP A 398 -28.12 4.98 -15.89
N ARG A 399 -27.73 6.09 -16.53
CA ARG A 399 -26.53 6.15 -17.37
C ARG A 399 -25.20 6.02 -16.61
N SER A 400 -25.26 6.01 -15.26
CA SER A 400 -24.12 5.77 -14.38
C SER A 400 -24.06 4.30 -13.91
N GLY A 401 -24.95 3.43 -14.42
CA GLY A 401 -25.00 2.01 -14.08
C GLY A 401 -25.67 1.69 -12.74
N ARG A 402 -26.39 2.66 -12.13
CA ARG A 402 -27.08 2.43 -10.84
C ARG A 402 -28.47 1.86 -11.10
N LEU A 403 -28.88 0.86 -10.32
CA LEU A 403 -30.18 0.20 -10.47
C LEU A 403 -31.33 1.16 -10.14
N THR A 404 -32.19 1.50 -11.10
CA THR A 404 -33.32 2.43 -10.93
C THR A 404 -34.67 1.74 -10.83
N SER A 405 -34.80 0.49 -11.26
CA SER A 405 -36.06 -0.24 -11.17
C SER A 405 -35.86 -1.73 -11.15
N TRP A 406 -36.73 -2.42 -10.41
CA TRP A 406 -36.89 -3.86 -10.47
C TRP A 406 -38.37 -4.20 -10.65
N THR A 407 -38.70 -4.90 -11.72
CA THR A 407 -40.03 -5.46 -11.94
C THR A 407 -39.98 -6.95 -11.61
N ALA A 408 -40.72 -7.34 -10.57
CA ALA A 408 -40.83 -8.72 -10.12
C ALA A 408 -41.84 -9.53 -10.95
N LEU A 409 -41.94 -10.83 -10.65
CA LEU A 409 -42.99 -11.70 -11.17
C LEU A 409 -44.38 -11.10 -10.89
N GLY A 410 -45.26 -11.12 -11.90
CA GLY A 410 -46.61 -10.54 -11.81
C GLY A 410 -46.69 -9.05 -12.14
N GLY A 411 -45.55 -8.40 -12.46
CA GLY A 411 -45.51 -7.04 -13.00
C GLY A 411 -45.38 -5.92 -11.94
N ALA A 412 -45.29 -6.27 -10.66
CA ALA A 412 -45.05 -5.29 -9.61
C ALA A 412 -43.65 -4.66 -9.77
N THR A 413 -43.61 -3.33 -9.90
CA THR A 413 -42.36 -2.57 -10.09
C THR A 413 -41.98 -1.82 -8.83
N THR A 414 -40.77 -2.06 -8.34
CA THR A 414 -40.11 -1.27 -7.30
C THR A 414 -39.18 -0.26 -7.98
N ALA A 415 -39.47 1.04 -7.84
CA ALA A 415 -38.58 2.10 -8.28
C ALA A 415 -37.51 2.36 -7.21
N TYR A 416 -36.27 2.60 -7.65
CA TYR A 416 -35.15 3.02 -6.82
C TYR A 416 -34.69 4.40 -7.27
N GLU A 417 -34.52 5.31 -6.31
CA GLU A 417 -33.98 6.64 -6.56
C GLU A 417 -32.69 6.82 -5.76
N TRP A 418 -31.77 7.60 -6.33
CA TRP A 418 -30.44 7.82 -5.79
C TRP A 418 -30.10 9.30 -5.80
N ASP A 419 -29.44 9.78 -4.75
CA ASP A 419 -28.79 11.08 -4.80
C ASP A 419 -27.45 11.02 -5.56
N ALA A 420 -26.79 12.16 -5.75
CA ALA A 420 -25.55 12.23 -6.52
C ALA A 420 -24.32 11.63 -5.82
N ALA A 421 -24.40 11.28 -4.53
CA ALA A 421 -23.37 10.52 -3.82
C ALA A 421 -23.68 9.01 -3.83
N GLY A 422 -24.78 8.57 -4.45
CA GLY A 422 -25.16 7.17 -4.53
C GLY A 422 -25.76 6.61 -3.25
N ASN A 423 -26.41 7.46 -2.43
CA ASN A 423 -27.32 6.97 -1.40
C ASN A 423 -28.66 6.62 -2.03
N ARG A 424 -29.24 5.48 -1.64
CA ARG A 424 -30.57 5.05 -2.11
C ARG A 424 -31.65 5.83 -1.38
N THR A 425 -32.12 6.93 -1.95
CA THR A 425 -33.14 7.82 -1.34
C THR A 425 -34.55 7.25 -1.40
N LYS A 426 -34.81 6.25 -2.24
CA LYS A 426 -36.12 5.61 -2.33
C LYS A 426 -36.03 4.14 -2.73
N ALA A 427 -36.94 3.34 -2.19
CA ALA A 427 -37.25 1.98 -2.65
C ALA A 427 -38.76 1.76 -2.61
N GLY A 428 -39.41 1.75 -3.78
CA GLY A 428 -40.87 1.70 -3.89
C GLY A 428 -41.51 2.92 -3.23
N ALA A 429 -42.37 2.69 -2.23
CA ALA A 429 -43.01 3.76 -1.46
C ALA A 429 -42.15 4.29 -0.30
N ILE A 430 -41.06 3.59 0.05
CA ILE A 430 -40.21 3.95 1.18
C ILE A 430 -39.21 5.00 0.74
N THR A 431 -39.13 6.10 1.50
CA THR A 431 -38.11 7.15 1.34
C THR A 431 -37.07 7.03 2.46
N PHE A 432 -35.83 7.32 2.13
CA PHE A 432 -34.68 7.28 3.03
C PHE A 432 -34.00 8.66 3.06
N ALA A 433 -33.57 9.10 4.23
CA ALA A 433 -32.83 10.34 4.43
C ALA A 433 -31.38 10.05 4.84
N PHE A 434 -30.45 10.86 4.33
CA PHE A 434 -29.02 10.71 4.60
C PHE A 434 -28.39 12.05 4.97
N ASP A 435 -27.47 12.01 5.92
CA ASP A 435 -26.68 13.20 6.28
C ASP A 435 -25.55 13.48 5.28
N GLU A 436 -24.76 14.52 5.54
CA GLU A 436 -23.68 15.00 4.70
C GLU A 436 -22.49 14.02 4.60
N ARG A 437 -22.43 13.00 5.47
CA ARG A 437 -21.44 11.91 5.43
C ARG A 437 -22.00 10.63 4.84
N ASN A 438 -23.15 10.70 4.18
CA ASN A 438 -23.82 9.57 3.54
C ASN A 438 -24.29 8.49 4.54
N ARG A 439 -24.52 8.88 5.81
CA ARG A 439 -25.09 7.98 6.83
C ARG A 439 -26.61 8.05 6.75
N LEU A 440 -27.27 6.89 6.75
CA LEU A 440 -28.73 6.81 6.77
C LEU A 440 -29.25 7.35 8.10
N THR A 441 -30.16 8.32 8.11
CA THR A 441 -30.70 8.90 9.37
C THR A 441 -32.14 8.50 9.62
N SER A 442 -32.92 8.22 8.57
CA SER A 442 -34.28 7.69 8.70
C SER A 442 -34.73 6.96 7.43
N GLY A 443 -35.65 6.02 7.58
CA GLY A 443 -36.35 5.38 6.46
C GLY A 443 -37.14 4.16 6.90
N GLY A 444 -38.24 3.87 6.19
CA GLY A 444 -39.11 2.71 6.50
C GLY A 444 -39.76 2.75 7.89
N GLY A 445 -39.95 3.95 8.46
CA GLY A 445 -40.46 4.12 9.83
C GLY A 445 -39.42 3.89 10.92
N THR A 446 -38.13 3.82 10.56
CA THR A 446 -37.00 3.63 11.48
C THR A 446 -36.10 4.85 11.45
N ASP A 447 -35.67 5.30 12.63
CA ASP A 447 -34.62 6.32 12.80
C ASP A 447 -33.29 5.64 13.15
N TYR A 448 -32.20 6.19 12.63
CA TYR A 448 -30.86 5.63 12.77
C TYR A 448 -29.91 6.70 13.34
N THR A 449 -29.14 6.31 14.35
CA THR A 449 -28.17 7.18 15.02
C THR A 449 -26.77 6.60 14.85
N TYR A 450 -25.79 7.45 14.54
CA TYR A 450 -24.41 7.05 14.31
C TYR A 450 -23.46 7.70 15.32
N THR A 451 -22.39 6.97 15.65
CA THR A 451 -21.25 7.49 16.39
C THR A 451 -20.51 8.57 15.57
N PRO A 452 -19.67 9.42 16.20
CA PRO A 452 -18.86 10.39 15.47
C PRO A 452 -18.00 9.76 14.36
N ARG A 453 -17.46 8.55 14.59
CA ARG A 453 -16.64 7.81 13.61
C ARG A 453 -17.44 7.05 12.55
N GLY A 454 -18.78 7.05 12.65
CA GLY A 454 -19.64 6.53 11.59
C GLY A 454 -20.00 5.05 11.72
N THR A 455 -19.94 4.46 12.92
CA THR A 455 -20.59 3.18 13.23
C THR A 455 -22.05 3.42 13.63
N LEU A 456 -22.96 2.51 13.26
CA LEU A 456 -24.38 2.60 13.64
C LEU A 456 -24.52 2.36 15.14
N ALA A 457 -24.92 3.36 15.91
CA ALA A 457 -25.05 3.29 17.37
C ALA A 457 -26.42 2.77 17.81
N ALA A 458 -27.49 3.17 17.10
CA ALA A 458 -28.84 2.77 17.45
C ALA A 458 -29.77 2.77 16.23
N ARG A 459 -30.79 1.90 16.28
CA ARG A 459 -31.99 2.00 15.45
C ARG A 459 -33.22 2.12 16.35
N ALA A 460 -34.12 3.03 16.04
CA ALA A 460 -35.38 3.22 16.75
C ALA A 460 -36.56 3.01 15.79
N GLN A 461 -37.42 2.04 16.09
CA GLN A 461 -38.58 1.72 15.27
C GLN A 461 -39.79 1.46 16.18
N ASN A 462 -40.93 2.09 15.89
CA ASN A 462 -42.18 1.93 16.65
C ASN A 462 -42.03 2.11 18.18
N GLY A 463 -41.15 3.02 18.62
CA GLY A 463 -40.90 3.29 20.04
C GLY A 463 -39.90 2.33 20.72
N THR A 464 -39.39 1.33 20.02
CA THR A 464 -38.34 0.43 20.51
C THR A 464 -36.99 0.83 19.94
N THR A 465 -36.00 1.02 20.81
CA THR A 465 -34.61 1.32 20.42
C THR A 465 -33.72 0.11 20.62
N THR A 466 -33.11 -0.38 19.53
CA THR A 466 -32.02 -1.37 19.59
C THR A 466 -30.69 -0.63 19.56
N GLN A 467 -29.84 -0.88 20.56
CA GLN A 467 -28.50 -0.34 20.64
C GLN A 467 -27.49 -1.29 19.99
N MET A 468 -26.45 -0.74 19.40
CA MET A 468 -25.31 -1.49 18.90
C MET A 468 -24.01 -0.91 19.47
N SER A 469 -23.02 -1.78 19.66
CA SER A 469 -21.68 -1.36 20.07
C SER A 469 -20.63 -1.92 19.12
N PHE A 470 -19.57 -1.15 18.91
CA PHE A 470 -18.46 -1.51 18.06
C PHE A 470 -17.15 -1.37 18.84
N ASP A 471 -16.16 -2.19 18.51
CA ASP A 471 -14.81 -2.04 19.03
C ASP A 471 -14.03 -0.95 18.25
N ALA A 472 -12.76 -0.75 18.58
CA ALA A 472 -11.92 0.25 17.94
C ALA A 472 -11.45 -0.17 16.53
N PHE A 473 -11.66 -1.44 16.14
CA PHE A 473 -11.43 -1.92 14.78
C PHE A 473 -12.70 -1.83 13.91
N ASP A 474 -13.75 -1.16 14.41
CA ASP A 474 -15.06 -1.03 13.79
C ASP A 474 -15.79 -2.37 13.55
N GLN A 475 -15.51 -3.37 14.39
CA GLN A 475 -16.22 -4.65 14.40
C GLN A 475 -17.48 -4.54 15.27
N LEU A 476 -18.62 -5.03 14.78
CA LEU A 476 -19.89 -5.02 15.53
C LEU A 476 -19.82 -6.01 16.69
N ILE A 477 -19.77 -5.54 17.93
CA ILE A 477 -19.66 -6.38 19.13
C ILE A 477 -21.03 -6.74 19.70
N THR A 478 -21.99 -5.80 19.71
CA THR A 478 -23.37 -6.09 20.11
C THR A 478 -24.38 -5.51 19.14
N ASP A 479 -25.49 -6.22 18.92
CA ASP A 479 -26.69 -5.76 18.22
C ASP A 479 -27.92 -6.17 19.02
N GLY A 480 -28.42 -5.25 19.84
CA GLY A 480 -29.39 -5.57 20.88
C GLY A 480 -28.80 -6.58 21.88
N ASP A 481 -29.50 -7.70 22.06
CA ASP A 481 -29.12 -8.77 23.00
C ASP A 481 -28.15 -9.80 22.40
N ILE A 482 -27.70 -9.59 21.17
CA ILE A 482 -26.76 -10.48 20.48
C ILE A 482 -25.35 -9.93 20.65
N ALA A 483 -24.42 -10.80 21.05
CA ALA A 483 -23.00 -10.48 21.11
C ALA A 483 -22.20 -11.29 20.08
N TYR A 484 -21.25 -10.64 19.43
CA TYR A 484 -20.35 -11.23 18.44
C TYR A 484 -18.90 -11.17 18.94
N GLY A 485 -18.14 -12.23 18.71
CA GLY A 485 -16.69 -12.27 18.92
C GLY A 485 -15.97 -12.50 17.60
N TYR A 486 -14.74 -12.01 17.49
CA TYR A 486 -13.93 -12.09 16.27
C TYR A 486 -12.57 -12.70 16.54
N ASP A 487 -11.96 -13.31 15.52
CA ASP A 487 -10.56 -13.73 15.55
C ASP A 487 -9.62 -12.58 15.13
N ASP A 488 -8.30 -12.79 15.23
CA ASP A 488 -7.29 -11.78 14.91
C ASP A 488 -7.20 -11.43 13.41
N LEU A 489 -7.84 -12.22 12.52
CA LEU A 489 -8.03 -11.87 11.11
C LEU A 489 -9.27 -10.98 10.88
N GLY A 490 -10.09 -10.78 11.92
CA GLY A 490 -11.30 -9.99 11.87
C GLY A 490 -12.55 -10.78 11.47
N ARG A 491 -12.48 -12.11 11.44
CA ARG A 491 -13.61 -12.98 11.06
C ARG A 491 -14.44 -13.32 12.27
N LEU A 492 -15.72 -13.62 12.07
CA LEU A 492 -16.64 -13.98 13.15
C LEU A 492 -16.19 -15.28 13.82
N LEU A 493 -15.79 -15.24 15.08
CA LEU A 493 -15.38 -16.41 15.86
C LEU A 493 -16.56 -16.99 16.65
N SER A 494 -17.43 -16.13 17.17
CA SER A 494 -18.58 -16.55 17.97
C SER A 494 -19.78 -15.63 17.84
N ARG A 495 -20.95 -16.20 18.11
CA ARG A 495 -22.23 -15.49 18.24
C ARG A 495 -22.91 -15.99 19.51
N ASN A 496 -23.36 -15.10 20.38
CA ASN A 496 -24.10 -15.41 21.59
C ASN A 496 -25.42 -14.67 21.60
N GLN A 497 -26.52 -15.42 21.63
CA GLN A 497 -27.86 -14.88 21.78
C GLN A 497 -28.52 -15.52 23.00
N ALA A 498 -28.81 -14.70 24.02
CA ALA A 498 -29.45 -15.15 25.26
C ALA A 498 -28.80 -16.40 25.90
N GLY A 499 -27.46 -16.50 25.84
CA GLY A 499 -26.68 -17.63 26.38
C GLY A 499 -26.48 -18.80 25.42
N THR A 500 -27.14 -18.79 24.25
CA THR A 500 -26.91 -19.77 23.19
C THR A 500 -25.69 -19.36 22.37
N VAL A 501 -24.55 -20.03 22.63
CA VAL A 501 -23.28 -19.75 21.95
C VAL A 501 -23.11 -20.62 20.71
N GLN A 502 -22.79 -19.97 19.60
CA GLN A 502 -22.30 -20.57 18.36
C GLN A 502 -20.83 -20.20 18.15
N GLY A 503 -20.03 -21.18 17.73
CA GLY A 503 -18.66 -20.99 17.25
C GLY A 503 -18.57 -21.19 15.73
N PHE A 504 -17.58 -20.57 15.10
CA PHE A 504 -17.39 -20.62 13.65
C PHE A 504 -16.00 -21.15 13.30
N GLN A 505 -15.95 -22.06 12.32
CA GLN A 505 -14.71 -22.62 11.78
C GLN A 505 -14.66 -22.38 10.28
N TYR A 506 -13.47 -22.12 9.76
CA TYR A 506 -13.25 -21.65 8.39
C TYR A 506 -12.47 -22.66 7.54
N SER A 507 -12.61 -22.60 6.22
CA SER A 507 -11.87 -23.44 5.28
C SER A 507 -10.47 -22.91 4.96
N GLY A 508 -10.02 -21.84 5.61
CA GLY A 508 -8.75 -21.19 5.32
C GLY A 508 -8.52 -19.92 6.13
N LEU A 509 -7.85 -18.94 5.52
CA LEU A 509 -7.65 -17.60 6.07
C LEU A 509 -8.76 -16.61 5.63
N THR A 510 -9.58 -16.99 4.64
CA THR A 510 -10.71 -16.21 4.14
C THR A 510 -11.94 -16.31 5.05
N ASN A 511 -13.00 -15.54 4.73
CA ASN A 511 -14.30 -15.56 5.42
C ASN A 511 -15.18 -16.79 5.07
N ASP A 512 -14.60 -17.84 4.48
CA ASP A 512 -15.32 -19.02 4.03
C ASP A 512 -15.58 -19.98 5.20
N ILE A 513 -16.79 -19.92 5.76
CA ILE A 513 -17.20 -20.80 6.86
C ILE A 513 -17.26 -22.25 6.35
N ALA A 514 -16.60 -23.15 7.07
CA ALA A 514 -16.62 -24.60 6.88
C ALA A 514 -17.55 -25.31 7.88
N ALA A 515 -17.70 -24.77 9.10
CA ALA A 515 -18.63 -25.30 10.09
C ALA A 515 -19.11 -24.25 11.09
N VAL A 516 -20.30 -24.47 11.65
CA VAL A 516 -20.82 -23.78 12.83
C VAL A 516 -20.99 -24.81 13.94
N THR A 517 -20.50 -24.49 15.13
CA THR A 517 -20.57 -25.36 16.32
C THR A 517 -21.44 -24.72 17.40
N GLY A 518 -22.04 -25.52 18.28
CA GLY A 518 -22.74 -25.07 19.48
C GLY A 518 -21.89 -25.18 20.74
N GLY A 519 -22.48 -24.86 21.90
CA GLY A 519 -21.86 -25.10 23.20
C GLY A 519 -21.32 -26.52 23.33
N GLY A 520 -20.07 -26.67 23.80
CA GLY A 520 -19.38 -27.97 23.88
C GLY A 520 -18.86 -28.51 22.54
N SER A 521 -18.69 -27.67 21.51
CA SER A 521 -18.12 -28.00 20.19
C SER A 521 -18.97 -28.98 19.35
N THR A 522 -20.27 -29.07 19.63
CA THR A 522 -21.20 -29.88 18.83
C THR A 522 -21.39 -29.27 17.45
N VAL A 523 -21.14 -30.01 16.38
CA VAL A 523 -21.30 -29.48 15.00
C VAL A 523 -22.79 -29.25 14.72
N GLN A 524 -23.17 -27.99 14.51
CA GLN A 524 -24.52 -27.56 14.14
C GLN A 524 -24.69 -27.37 12.64
N ALA A 525 -23.60 -27.10 11.90
CA ALA A 525 -23.63 -27.03 10.46
C ALA A 525 -22.26 -27.34 9.86
N LYS A 526 -22.25 -27.88 8.64
CA LYS A 526 -21.08 -28.06 7.78
C LYS A 526 -21.35 -27.46 6.41
N TYR A 527 -20.33 -26.86 5.82
CA TYR A 527 -20.38 -26.24 4.49
C TYR A 527 -19.14 -26.62 3.71
N SER A 528 -19.29 -27.42 2.67
CA SER A 528 -18.18 -27.77 1.79
C SER A 528 -17.95 -26.68 0.75
N ARG A 529 -16.68 -26.36 0.52
CA ARG A 529 -16.25 -25.28 -0.38
C ARG A 529 -15.37 -25.80 -1.50
N ASP A 530 -15.42 -25.21 -2.68
CA ASP A 530 -14.41 -25.43 -3.72
C ASP A 530 -13.10 -24.67 -3.41
N THR A 531 -12.19 -24.60 -4.39
CA THR A 531 -10.91 -23.91 -4.24
C THR A 531 -11.00 -22.38 -4.29
N THR A 532 -12.14 -21.85 -4.73
CA THR A 532 -12.42 -20.41 -4.85
C THR A 532 -13.29 -19.87 -3.69
N GLY A 533 -13.82 -20.74 -2.84
CA GLY A 533 -14.75 -20.38 -1.76
C GLY A 533 -16.23 -20.60 -2.11
N GLY A 534 -16.53 -21.07 -3.32
CA GLY A 534 -17.88 -21.41 -3.76
C GLY A 534 -18.47 -22.56 -2.94
N LEU A 535 -19.74 -22.46 -2.56
CA LEU A 535 -20.44 -23.48 -1.78
C LEU A 535 -20.79 -24.69 -2.66
N LEU A 536 -20.30 -25.88 -2.29
CA LEU A 536 -20.59 -27.14 -2.99
C LEU A 536 -21.81 -27.86 -2.40
N GLY A 537 -21.92 -27.83 -1.08
CA GLY A 537 -22.98 -28.47 -0.32
C GLY A 537 -22.98 -28.08 1.14
N LEU A 538 -24.05 -28.44 1.85
CA LEU A 538 -24.25 -28.10 3.24
C LEU A 538 -25.01 -29.20 3.99
N GLN A 539 -24.83 -29.22 5.31
CA GLN A 539 -25.66 -29.98 6.24
C GLN A 539 -25.86 -29.14 7.49
N GLU A 540 -27.11 -28.88 7.87
CA GLU A 540 -27.46 -28.11 9.08
C GLU A 540 -28.29 -28.99 10.04
N GLY A 541 -27.90 -28.99 11.31
CA GLY A 541 -28.51 -29.79 12.36
C GLY A 541 -28.45 -31.29 12.06
N THR A 542 -29.55 -31.98 12.35
CA THR A 542 -29.77 -33.39 11.98
C THR A 542 -30.36 -33.55 10.57
N GLY A 543 -30.42 -32.47 9.79
CA GLY A 543 -30.95 -32.47 8.43
C GLY A 543 -30.08 -33.28 7.45
N PRO A 544 -30.61 -33.56 6.24
CA PRO A 544 -29.85 -34.24 5.21
C PRO A 544 -28.69 -33.38 4.69
N ALA A 545 -27.66 -34.03 4.15
CA ALA A 545 -26.64 -33.36 3.37
C ALA A 545 -27.19 -33.00 1.98
N LEU A 546 -27.14 -31.72 1.63
CA LEU A 546 -27.74 -31.17 0.43
C LEU A 546 -26.70 -30.47 -0.44
N ALA A 547 -26.81 -30.65 -1.74
CA ALA A 547 -26.04 -29.91 -2.73
C ALA A 547 -26.51 -28.45 -2.80
N ALA A 548 -25.60 -27.53 -3.08
CA ALA A 548 -25.91 -26.10 -3.24
C ALA A 548 -26.05 -25.72 -4.72
N LEU A 549 -27.00 -24.83 -5.01
CA LEU A 549 -27.15 -24.11 -6.27
C LEU A 549 -27.07 -22.62 -5.99
N SER A 550 -25.94 -22.01 -6.36
CA SER A 550 -25.78 -20.56 -6.34
C SER A 550 -25.98 -19.95 -7.73
N ASP A 551 -26.40 -18.69 -7.78
CA ASP A 551 -26.50 -17.93 -9.02
C ASP A 551 -25.19 -17.21 -9.39
N LEU A 552 -25.20 -16.37 -10.44
CA LEU A 552 -24.00 -15.65 -10.89
C LEU A 552 -23.44 -14.68 -9.84
N HIS A 553 -24.27 -14.21 -8.91
CA HIS A 553 -23.90 -13.26 -7.87
C HIS A 553 -23.32 -13.97 -6.63
N GLY A 554 -23.39 -15.32 -6.61
CA GLY A 554 -22.99 -16.14 -5.47
C GLY A 554 -24.13 -16.38 -4.48
N ASP A 555 -25.34 -15.91 -4.75
CA ASP A 555 -26.49 -16.10 -3.85
C ASP A 555 -26.91 -17.56 -3.84
N LEU A 556 -27.08 -18.16 -2.65
CA LEU A 556 -27.64 -19.50 -2.51
C LEU A 556 -29.15 -19.48 -2.83
N VAL A 557 -29.52 -19.81 -4.06
CA VAL A 557 -30.91 -19.76 -4.52
C VAL A 557 -31.67 -21.08 -4.31
N ALA A 558 -30.95 -22.21 -4.21
CA ALA A 558 -31.57 -23.49 -3.87
C ALA A 558 -30.59 -24.49 -3.27
N THR A 559 -31.13 -25.45 -2.53
CA THR A 559 -30.46 -26.69 -2.15
C THR A 559 -31.18 -27.86 -2.82
N PHE A 560 -30.47 -28.96 -3.08
CA PHE A 560 -31.06 -30.10 -3.78
C PHE A 560 -30.46 -31.45 -3.39
N THR A 561 -31.23 -32.49 -3.68
CA THR A 561 -30.80 -33.89 -3.68
C THR A 561 -30.68 -34.41 -5.12
N ALA A 562 -30.33 -35.67 -5.32
CA ALA A 562 -30.20 -36.26 -6.65
C ALA A 562 -31.47 -36.18 -7.52
N THR A 563 -32.65 -35.98 -6.93
CA THR A 563 -33.95 -36.05 -7.62
C THR A 563 -34.68 -34.71 -7.72
N ALA A 564 -34.63 -33.86 -6.69
CA ALA A 564 -35.41 -32.64 -6.57
C ALA A 564 -34.73 -31.57 -5.68
N LEU A 565 -35.21 -30.34 -5.81
CA LEU A 565 -34.89 -29.25 -4.86
C LEU A 565 -35.46 -29.59 -3.47
N THR A 566 -34.78 -29.14 -2.42
CA THR A 566 -35.22 -29.31 -1.02
C THR A 566 -35.66 -27.98 -0.44
N ASP A 567 -34.81 -26.95 -0.56
CA ASP A 567 -35.14 -25.59 -0.16
C ASP A 567 -34.77 -24.64 -1.28
N SER A 568 -35.44 -23.49 -1.32
CA SER A 568 -35.07 -22.42 -2.23
C SER A 568 -35.50 -21.05 -1.70
N ALA A 569 -34.75 -20.03 -2.09
CA ALA A 569 -34.99 -18.63 -1.73
C ALA A 569 -34.84 -17.75 -2.97
N ALA A 570 -35.71 -16.76 -3.08
CA ALA A 570 -35.59 -15.68 -4.05
C ALA A 570 -35.27 -14.38 -3.33
N TYR A 571 -34.28 -13.65 -3.82
CA TYR A 571 -33.85 -12.38 -3.25
C TYR A 571 -34.36 -11.21 -4.10
N ASN A 572 -34.73 -10.11 -3.45
CA ASN A 572 -34.75 -8.82 -4.15
C ASN A 572 -33.32 -8.42 -4.54
N PRO A 573 -33.13 -7.42 -5.43
CA PRO A 573 -31.80 -7.04 -5.89
C PRO A 573 -30.80 -6.70 -4.79
N PHE A 574 -31.24 -6.37 -3.58
CA PHE A 574 -30.38 -5.97 -2.47
C PHE A 574 -30.28 -7.04 -1.37
N GLY A 575 -30.81 -8.24 -1.59
CA GLY A 575 -30.59 -9.40 -0.73
C GLY A 575 -31.69 -9.72 0.29
N GLU A 576 -32.83 -9.03 0.30
CA GLU A 576 -33.96 -9.44 1.13
C GLU A 576 -34.70 -10.62 0.50
N ILE A 577 -35.10 -11.60 1.31
CA ILE A 577 -35.87 -12.75 0.84
C ILE A 577 -37.29 -12.31 0.48
N THR A 578 -37.70 -12.58 -0.75
CA THR A 578 -39.01 -12.23 -1.32
C THR A 578 -39.95 -13.44 -1.44
N ALA A 579 -39.37 -14.63 -1.57
CA ALA A 579 -40.08 -15.90 -1.56
C ALA A 579 -39.15 -16.99 -1.04
N GLN A 580 -39.72 -17.97 -0.34
CA GLN A 580 -38.97 -19.10 0.21
C GLN A 580 -39.81 -20.37 0.21
N THR A 581 -39.18 -21.52 -0.01
CA THR A 581 -39.73 -22.85 0.23
C THR A 581 -38.75 -23.67 1.06
N GLY A 582 -39.24 -24.48 1.98
CA GLY A 582 -38.37 -25.30 2.85
C GLY A 582 -37.74 -24.50 3.99
N THR A 583 -36.66 -25.03 4.55
CA THR A 583 -35.97 -24.46 5.72
C THR A 583 -35.08 -23.28 5.31
N PRO A 584 -35.15 -22.13 6.01
CA PRO A 584 -34.23 -21.03 5.76
C PRO A 584 -32.79 -21.48 6.04
N ARG A 585 -31.87 -21.15 5.12
CA ARG A 585 -30.44 -21.49 5.24
C ARG A 585 -29.66 -20.32 5.83
N LYS A 586 -28.63 -20.63 6.62
CA LYS A 586 -27.79 -19.61 7.28
C LYS A 586 -26.85 -18.90 6.31
N LEU A 587 -26.47 -19.58 5.23
CA LEU A 587 -25.75 -18.98 4.10
C LEU A 587 -26.76 -18.66 3.01
N GLY A 588 -26.72 -17.44 2.48
CA GLY A 588 -27.73 -16.95 1.55
C GLY A 588 -27.14 -16.03 0.49
N TYR A 589 -27.43 -14.74 0.64
CA TYR A 589 -26.94 -13.68 -0.23
C TYR A 589 -25.39 -13.68 -0.26
N GLN A 590 -24.81 -13.78 -1.46
CA GLN A 590 -23.38 -13.97 -1.74
C GLN A 590 -22.69 -15.15 -1.03
N GLY A 591 -23.47 -16.14 -0.59
CA GLY A 591 -22.95 -17.22 0.25
C GLY A 591 -22.44 -16.76 1.62
N GLY A 592 -22.73 -15.52 2.00
CA GLY A 592 -22.40 -14.93 3.29
C GLY A 592 -23.33 -15.42 4.40
N TYR A 593 -22.82 -15.42 5.64
CA TYR A 593 -23.61 -15.76 6.81
C TYR A 593 -24.63 -14.66 7.10
N THR A 594 -25.91 -15.01 7.08
CA THR A 594 -27.00 -14.13 7.49
C THR A 594 -27.34 -14.44 8.93
N ASP A 595 -27.22 -13.43 9.80
CA ASP A 595 -27.65 -13.57 11.19
C ASP A 595 -29.18 -13.77 11.23
N PRO A 596 -29.67 -14.87 11.84
CA PRO A 596 -31.08 -15.22 11.77
C PRO A 596 -32.01 -14.25 12.50
N ASP A 597 -31.49 -13.43 13.42
CA ASP A 597 -32.30 -12.53 14.24
C ASP A 597 -32.21 -11.08 13.77
N THR A 598 -31.05 -10.66 13.23
CA THR A 598 -30.88 -9.29 12.73
C THR A 598 -31.15 -9.17 11.23
N GLY A 599 -31.06 -10.29 10.48
CA GLY A 599 -31.14 -10.31 9.02
C GLY A 599 -29.94 -9.68 8.32
N LYS A 600 -28.89 -9.31 9.06
CA LYS A 600 -27.66 -8.73 8.49
C LYS A 600 -26.77 -9.82 7.91
N VAL A 601 -26.09 -9.49 6.83
CA VAL A 601 -25.15 -10.38 6.15
C VAL A 601 -23.73 -10.01 6.59
N ASN A 602 -22.99 -10.99 7.11
CA ASN A 602 -21.58 -10.85 7.41
C ASN A 602 -20.78 -10.85 6.09
N MET A 603 -20.27 -9.67 5.72
CA MET A 603 -19.39 -9.46 4.57
C MET A 603 -17.96 -9.17 5.04
N HIS A 604 -17.44 -10.05 5.91
CA HIS A 604 -16.10 -10.01 6.46
C HIS A 604 -15.80 -8.76 7.31
N ALA A 605 -15.35 -7.65 6.71
CA ALA A 605 -15.00 -6.44 7.45
C ALA A 605 -16.22 -5.70 7.99
N ARG A 606 -17.39 -5.87 7.37
CA ARG A 606 -18.61 -5.12 7.72
C ARG A 606 -19.86 -5.99 7.68
N TRP A 607 -20.87 -5.56 8.44
CA TRP A 607 -22.21 -6.12 8.39
C TRP A 607 -23.08 -5.33 7.41
N TYR A 608 -23.54 -6.01 6.36
CA TYR A 608 -24.45 -5.47 5.36
C TYR A 608 -25.91 -5.63 5.79
N GLN A 609 -26.73 -4.62 5.50
CA GLN A 609 -28.15 -4.58 5.84
C GLN A 609 -28.99 -4.61 4.54
N PRO A 610 -29.49 -5.78 4.09
CA PRO A 610 -30.24 -5.89 2.85
C PRO A 610 -31.42 -4.93 2.71
N GLY A 611 -32.20 -4.75 3.79
CA GLY A 611 -33.40 -3.88 3.77
C GLY A 611 -33.10 -2.41 3.49
N THR A 612 -31.99 -1.89 4.01
CA THR A 612 -31.59 -0.49 3.76
C THR A 612 -30.61 -0.35 2.60
N ALA A 613 -30.03 -1.45 2.12
CA ALA A 613 -28.92 -1.48 1.17
C ALA A 613 -27.69 -0.69 1.64
N THR A 614 -27.39 -0.74 2.93
CA THR A 614 -26.26 -0.03 3.55
C THR A 614 -25.45 -0.92 4.49
N PHE A 615 -24.16 -0.58 4.66
CA PHE A 615 -23.34 -1.17 5.72
C PHE A 615 -23.61 -0.53 7.08
N ALA A 616 -23.44 -1.31 8.15
CA ALA A 616 -23.63 -0.85 9.53
C ALA A 616 -22.47 0.01 10.06
N SER A 617 -21.34 0.06 9.35
CA SER A 617 -20.17 0.87 9.67
C SER A 617 -19.59 1.54 8.43
N ARG A 618 -18.86 2.63 8.67
CA ARG A 618 -18.09 3.34 7.66
C ARG A 618 -17.04 2.39 7.07
N ASP A 619 -16.86 2.44 5.75
CA ASP A 619 -15.71 1.78 5.12
C ASP A 619 -14.38 2.31 5.67
N THR A 620 -13.50 1.43 6.13
CA THR A 620 -12.17 1.79 6.62
C THR A 620 -11.15 1.88 5.47
N ALA A 621 -11.45 1.31 4.31
CA ALA A 621 -10.56 1.35 3.14
C ALA A 621 -10.49 2.77 2.54
N THR A 622 -9.34 3.11 1.95
CA THR A 622 -9.22 4.31 1.11
C THR A 622 -9.62 3.95 -0.30
N LEU A 623 -10.81 4.37 -0.71
CA LEU A 623 -11.37 4.06 -2.02
C LEU A 623 -11.07 5.16 -3.05
N THR A 624 -10.80 4.72 -4.27
CA THR A 624 -10.74 5.62 -5.43
C THR A 624 -12.18 5.87 -5.89
N PRO A 625 -12.63 7.12 -6.06
CA PRO A 625 -13.99 7.42 -6.49
C PRO A 625 -14.14 7.24 -8.00
N ALA A 626 -14.01 5.99 -8.45
CA ALA A 626 -14.07 5.57 -9.84
C ALA A 626 -14.80 4.23 -9.98
N PRO A 627 -16.13 4.21 -10.15
CA PRO A 627 -17.03 5.35 -10.42
C PRO A 627 -17.27 6.26 -9.20
N SER A 628 -17.87 7.45 -9.38
CA SER A 628 -18.04 8.44 -8.29
C SER A 628 -18.75 7.87 -7.06
N VAL A 629 -19.71 6.96 -7.26
CA VAL A 629 -20.44 6.29 -6.18
C VAL A 629 -19.52 5.53 -5.21
N GLN A 630 -18.33 5.09 -5.66
CA GLN A 630 -17.35 4.41 -4.80
C GLN A 630 -16.77 5.34 -3.71
N ALA A 631 -16.98 6.66 -3.81
CA ALA A 631 -16.68 7.60 -2.73
C ALA A 631 -17.57 7.38 -1.49
N ASN A 632 -18.75 6.80 -1.68
CA ASN A 632 -19.72 6.58 -0.62
C ASN A 632 -19.32 5.38 0.23
N ARG A 633 -19.06 5.63 1.51
CA ARG A 633 -18.53 4.63 2.44
C ARG A 633 -19.58 3.69 3.04
N TYR A 634 -20.84 3.80 2.62
CA TYR A 634 -21.95 2.98 3.15
C TYR A 634 -22.75 2.25 2.07
N THR A 635 -22.70 2.74 0.83
CA THR A 635 -23.47 2.16 -0.28
C THR A 635 -22.96 0.76 -0.62
N TYR A 636 -23.88 -0.13 -0.96
CA TYR A 636 -23.54 -1.48 -1.37
C TYR A 636 -23.35 -1.57 -2.89
N ALA A 637 -22.32 -2.30 -3.30
CA ALA A 637 -22.10 -2.70 -4.69
C ALA A 637 -22.09 -1.55 -5.72
N ASN A 638 -21.64 -0.35 -5.33
CA ASN A 638 -21.69 0.85 -6.17
C ASN A 638 -23.11 1.14 -6.73
N ALA A 639 -24.16 0.79 -5.98
CA ALA A 639 -25.57 0.87 -6.40
C ALA A 639 -25.96 -0.04 -7.60
N SER A 640 -25.13 -1.03 -7.97
CA SER A 640 -25.46 -2.08 -8.95
C SER A 640 -25.31 -3.48 -8.35
N PRO A 641 -26.28 -3.93 -7.54
CA PRO A 641 -26.14 -5.10 -6.67
C PRO A 641 -26.38 -6.46 -7.36
N LEU A 642 -26.76 -6.47 -8.64
CA LEU A 642 -27.05 -7.71 -9.36
C LEU A 642 -25.79 -8.38 -9.91
N THR A 643 -24.76 -7.58 -10.15
CA THR A 643 -23.46 -7.97 -10.72
C THR A 643 -22.30 -7.49 -9.86
N GLY A 644 -22.49 -6.42 -9.08
CA GLY A 644 -21.55 -5.95 -8.09
C GLY A 644 -21.67 -6.72 -6.79
N ALA A 645 -20.55 -7.26 -6.31
CA ALA A 645 -20.44 -7.97 -5.05
C ALA A 645 -19.44 -7.31 -4.09
N ASP A 646 -19.53 -7.50 -2.77
CA ASP A 646 -18.51 -7.02 -1.83
C ASP A 646 -18.17 -8.10 -0.79
N PRO A 647 -17.44 -9.16 -1.18
CA PRO A 647 -17.12 -10.28 -0.30
C PRO A 647 -16.16 -9.88 0.84
N THR A 648 -15.45 -8.75 0.69
CA THR A 648 -14.49 -8.25 1.67
C THR A 648 -15.11 -7.28 2.67
N GLY A 649 -16.25 -6.68 2.32
CA GLY A 649 -16.84 -5.56 3.04
C GLY A 649 -16.03 -4.27 2.89
N HIS A 650 -15.32 -4.06 1.78
CA HIS A 650 -14.54 -2.83 1.53
C HIS A 650 -14.69 -2.29 0.12
N ALA A 651 -14.94 -3.15 -0.86
CA ALA A 651 -14.96 -2.70 -2.24
C ALA A 651 -15.83 -3.62 -3.07
N THR A 652 -16.55 -3.00 -4.00
CA THR A 652 -17.31 -3.75 -4.97
C THR A 652 -16.37 -4.51 -5.92
N SER A 653 -16.33 -5.83 -5.81
CA SER A 653 -15.88 -6.73 -6.87
C SER A 653 -17.03 -6.94 -7.86
N GLY A 654 -16.92 -6.41 -9.07
CA GLY A 654 -17.93 -6.64 -10.11
C GLY A 654 -17.66 -7.92 -10.90
N ILE A 655 -18.70 -8.73 -11.13
CA ILE A 655 -18.78 -9.61 -12.30
C ILE A 655 -19.50 -8.79 -13.38
N GLY A 656 -18.75 -8.04 -14.18
CA GLY A 656 -19.33 -7.30 -15.32
C GLY A 656 -19.71 -5.84 -15.03
N TYR A 657 -18.86 -5.07 -14.35
CA TYR A 657 -18.80 -3.66 -14.73
C TYR A 657 -17.98 -3.58 -16.01
N TYR A 658 -18.59 -3.23 -17.13
CA TYR A 658 -17.82 -2.77 -18.28
C TYR A 658 -17.14 -1.45 -17.87
N THR A 659 -15.93 -1.54 -17.32
CA THR A 659 -15.02 -0.41 -17.30
C THR A 659 -14.35 -0.41 -18.68
N PRO A 660 -14.62 0.60 -19.52
CA PRO A 660 -13.85 0.75 -20.75
C PRO A 660 -12.46 1.15 -20.29
N THR A 661 -11.53 0.20 -20.21
CA THR A 661 -10.13 0.47 -19.89
C THR A 661 -9.28 0.34 -21.15
N GLU A 662 -8.21 1.13 -21.21
CA GLU A 662 -7.15 1.01 -22.21
C GLU A 662 -6.45 -0.38 -22.16
N ASP A 663 -6.67 -1.13 -21.07
CA ASP A 663 -5.88 -2.29 -20.69
C ASP A 663 -6.42 -3.64 -21.20
N ARG A 664 -7.45 -3.63 -22.06
CA ARG A 664 -7.98 -4.86 -22.70
C ARG A 664 -6.95 -5.60 -23.57
N PHE A 665 -5.77 -5.01 -23.75
CA PHE A 665 -4.71 -5.49 -24.62
C PHE A 665 -3.36 -5.68 -23.89
N SER A 666 -3.31 -5.64 -22.55
CA SER A 666 -2.13 -6.16 -21.83
C SER A 666 -2.03 -7.66 -22.07
N GLY A 667 -1.01 -8.06 -22.84
CA GLY A 667 -0.97 -9.33 -23.52
C GLY A 667 -1.07 -10.56 -22.62
N ILE A 668 -1.60 -11.63 -23.22
CA ILE A 668 -1.81 -13.00 -22.71
C ILE A 668 -3.12 -13.18 -21.94
N GLY A 669 -4.17 -13.53 -22.69
CA GLY A 669 -5.34 -14.24 -22.18
C GLY A 669 -6.50 -13.34 -21.75
N PHE A 670 -7.54 -13.30 -22.58
CA PHE A 670 -8.90 -13.22 -22.04
C PHE A 670 -9.05 -14.44 -21.11
N ALA A 671 -8.99 -14.22 -19.79
CA ALA A 671 -9.47 -15.18 -18.82
C ALA A 671 -10.93 -14.81 -18.55
N PRO A 672 -11.92 -15.57 -19.04
CA PRO A 672 -13.27 -15.53 -18.51
C PRO A 672 -13.29 -16.30 -17.20
N ASP A 673 -12.43 -15.89 -16.26
CA ASP A 673 -12.57 -16.23 -14.85
C ASP A 673 -13.13 -14.98 -14.17
N ALA A 674 -14.43 -14.75 -14.36
CA ALA A 674 -15.24 -14.16 -13.32
C ALA A 674 -15.40 -15.18 -12.17
N GLY A 675 -14.27 -15.61 -11.61
CA GLY A 675 -14.18 -15.99 -10.21
C GLY A 675 -13.84 -14.71 -9.45
N PRO A 676 -14.50 -14.41 -8.32
CA PRO A 676 -14.29 -13.17 -7.60
C PRO A 676 -12.83 -13.10 -7.16
N SER A 677 -12.03 -12.29 -7.84
CA SER A 677 -10.63 -12.06 -7.49
C SER A 677 -10.35 -10.58 -7.56
N TYR A 678 -10.72 -9.88 -6.49
CA TYR A 678 -9.89 -8.80 -5.98
C TYR A 678 -9.52 -9.08 -4.53
N SER A 679 -8.22 -8.98 -4.32
CA SER A 679 -7.45 -9.28 -3.13
C SER A 679 -7.97 -8.60 -1.87
N GLY A 680 -8.16 -9.41 -0.82
CA GLY A 680 -8.32 -8.95 0.54
C GLY A 680 -8.15 -10.11 1.52
N HIS A 681 -6.90 -10.35 1.93
CA HIS A 681 -6.49 -11.17 3.08
C HIS A 681 -6.64 -12.70 2.95
N GLY A 682 -5.52 -13.32 2.56
CA GLY A 682 -5.27 -14.74 2.82
C GLY A 682 -5.81 -15.71 1.75
N GLN A 683 -5.41 -15.56 0.50
CA GLN A 683 -5.44 -16.69 -0.44
C GLN A 683 -4.04 -17.11 -0.86
N THR A 684 -3.82 -18.40 -0.64
CA THR A 684 -2.86 -19.25 -1.31
C THR A 684 -2.79 -18.96 -2.80
N CYS A 685 -1.57 -18.81 -3.30
CA CYS A 685 -1.27 -18.81 -4.72
C CYS A 685 -1.89 -20.05 -5.38
N ALA A 686 -2.95 -19.88 -6.18
CA ALA A 686 -3.30 -20.84 -7.21
C ALA A 686 -2.58 -20.41 -8.49
N GLY A 687 -1.83 -21.32 -9.10
CA GLY A 687 -0.80 -21.00 -10.07
C GLY A 687 -1.33 -20.55 -11.43
N THR A 688 -1.04 -19.30 -11.79
CA THR A 688 -0.63 -18.95 -13.15
C THR A 688 0.60 -18.05 -13.05
N ARG A 689 1.53 -18.25 -13.98
CA ARG A 689 2.97 -17.98 -13.82
C ARG A 689 3.30 -16.49 -13.62
N CYS A 690 4.26 -16.23 -12.74
CA CYS A 690 5.12 -15.06 -12.81
C CYS A 690 5.85 -15.01 -14.16
N LEU A 691 5.60 -13.97 -14.94
CA LEU A 691 6.56 -13.41 -15.91
C LEU A 691 6.59 -11.90 -15.66
N GLY A 692 7.79 -11.38 -15.43
CA GLY A 692 8.01 -10.08 -14.80
C GLY A 692 7.90 -8.87 -15.71
N GLY A 693 7.83 -7.70 -15.05
CA GLY A 693 8.08 -6.38 -15.61
C GLY A 693 6.86 -5.46 -15.55
N GLY A 694 6.87 -4.47 -14.66
CA GLY A 694 5.91 -3.36 -14.66
C GLY A 694 5.28 -3.10 -13.30
N SER A 695 5.79 -2.09 -12.60
CA SER A 695 5.36 -1.60 -11.29
C SER A 695 3.90 -1.11 -11.27
N GLY A 696 3.11 -1.58 -10.29
CA GLY A 696 1.74 -1.16 -10.06
C GLY A 696 1.28 -1.56 -8.65
N HIS A 697 1.76 -0.82 -7.66
CA HIS A 697 1.46 -1.03 -6.24
C HIS A 697 0.08 -0.47 -5.92
N ILE A 698 -0.83 -1.32 -5.43
CA ILE A 698 -2.00 -0.87 -4.66
C ILE A 698 -1.82 -1.37 -3.23
N CYS A 699 -1.75 -0.40 -2.33
CA CYS A 699 -1.53 -0.54 -0.91
C CYS A 699 -2.68 -1.29 -0.22
N ASN A 700 -2.34 -2.29 0.59
CA ASN A 700 -3.13 -2.59 1.78
C ASN A 700 -2.41 -1.91 2.95
N ALA A 701 -3.14 -1.20 3.80
CA ALA A 701 -2.56 -0.32 4.81
C ALA A 701 -1.57 -1.10 5.72
N GLY A 702 -0.28 -0.78 5.58
CA GLY A 702 0.83 -1.33 6.34
C GLY A 702 1.39 -2.65 5.79
N ILE A 703 2.22 -2.58 4.74
CA ILE A 703 3.44 -3.37 4.48
C ILE A 703 4.02 -2.83 3.15
N CYS A 704 5.08 -2.03 3.26
CA CYS A 704 5.95 -1.65 2.13
C CYS A 704 7.32 -2.30 2.35
N ALA A 705 7.58 -3.44 1.71
CA ALA A 705 8.94 -3.94 1.52
C ALA A 705 9.00 -4.80 0.26
N GLU A 706 9.47 -4.21 -0.84
CA GLU A 706 9.83 -4.92 -2.06
C GLU A 706 10.98 -5.89 -1.78
N THR A 707 10.85 -7.14 -2.24
CA THR A 707 11.96 -8.10 -2.30
C THR A 707 12.29 -8.40 -3.77
N ASN A 708 13.41 -7.86 -4.26
CA ASN A 708 14.53 -8.65 -4.79
C ASN A 708 15.55 -7.77 -5.55
N GLU A 709 16.55 -7.28 -4.83
CA GLU A 709 17.94 -7.39 -5.31
C GLU A 709 18.80 -7.97 -4.19
N PHE A 710 19.15 -9.25 -4.34
CA PHE A 710 20.14 -9.94 -3.52
C PHE A 710 21.56 -9.46 -3.90
N SER A 711 21.90 -8.19 -3.64
CA SER A 711 23.30 -7.75 -3.55
C SER A 711 23.49 -6.33 -2.96
N SER A 712 23.23 -6.14 -1.66
CA SER A 712 24.01 -5.22 -0.79
C SER A 712 23.51 -5.21 0.65
N TRP A 713 23.46 -6.37 1.28
CA TRP A 713 23.31 -6.47 2.74
C TRP A 713 24.64 -6.06 3.41
N TRP A 714 24.71 -4.81 3.92
CA TRP A 714 25.48 -4.34 5.11
C TRP A 714 25.68 -2.79 5.13
N SER A 715 25.32 -2.05 4.08
CA SER A 715 25.65 -0.61 4.00
C SER A 715 24.54 0.36 4.43
N ALA A 716 23.31 -0.11 4.64
CA ALA A 716 22.15 0.77 4.75
C ALA A 716 21.51 0.86 6.15
N HIS A 717 22.00 0.16 7.18
CA HIS A 717 21.26 0.00 8.45
C HIS A 717 22.05 0.36 9.73
N VAL A 718 23.11 1.16 9.66
CA VAL A 718 23.84 1.61 10.88
C VAL A 718 24.22 3.09 10.87
N ASN A 719 23.65 3.91 9.98
CA ASN A 719 23.94 5.36 9.96
C ASN A 719 22.66 6.19 9.80
N SER A 720 21.81 6.16 10.82
CA SER A 720 20.89 7.26 11.09
C SER A 720 21.35 7.96 12.38
N PRO A 721 22.06 9.11 12.28
CA PRO A 721 22.28 9.96 13.44
C PRO A 721 21.01 10.80 13.62
N GLY A 722 20.18 10.44 14.58
CA GLY A 722 18.90 11.14 14.80
C GLY A 722 18.15 10.67 16.03
N PHE A 723 18.86 10.48 17.15
CA PHE A 723 18.23 10.60 18.47
C PHE A 723 18.61 11.99 18.98
N ASP A 724 17.81 12.99 18.62
CA ASP A 724 17.73 14.24 19.39
C ASP A 724 16.30 14.36 19.87
N TYR A 725 16.19 14.50 21.19
CA TYR A 725 14.97 14.57 21.97
C TYR A 725 14.27 15.92 21.72
N GLU A 726 13.58 16.08 20.59
CA GLU A 726 12.62 17.17 20.42
C GLU A 726 11.22 16.68 20.82
N ARG A 727 10.73 17.21 21.96
CA ARG A 727 9.41 16.97 22.54
C ARG A 727 8.28 17.52 21.64
N GLY A 728 8.05 16.89 20.48
CA GLY A 728 7.09 17.39 19.50
C GLY A 728 6.16 16.35 18.86
N LEU A 729 6.46 15.05 18.96
CA LEU A 729 5.68 14.01 18.26
C LEU A 729 4.82 13.14 19.20
N LEU A 730 5.04 13.21 20.51
CA LEU A 730 4.25 12.53 21.53
C LEU A 730 4.06 13.53 22.69
N SER A 731 2.84 13.63 23.23
CA SER A 731 2.60 14.41 24.44
C SER A 731 3.33 13.77 25.62
N ASP A 732 3.64 14.56 26.66
CA ASP A 732 4.26 14.03 27.89
C ASP A 732 3.40 12.88 28.49
N GLU A 733 2.08 12.96 28.33
CA GLU A 733 1.10 11.94 28.72
C GLU A 733 1.24 10.63 27.92
N GLU A 734 1.65 10.72 26.64
CA GLU A 734 1.86 9.57 25.75
C GLU A 734 3.23 8.91 26.00
N VAL A 735 4.24 9.68 26.41
CA VAL A 735 5.52 9.17 26.92
C VAL A 735 5.32 8.42 28.25
N GLU A 736 4.46 8.95 29.12
CA GLU A 736 4.13 8.34 30.42
C GLU A 736 3.27 7.07 30.25
N ARG A 737 2.33 7.06 29.29
CA ARG A 737 1.51 5.89 28.93
C ARG A 737 2.32 4.72 28.37
N LEU A 738 3.38 5.01 27.61
CA LEU A 738 4.25 3.98 27.02
C LEU A 738 5.19 3.34 28.05
N GLY A 739 5.43 3.95 29.22
CA GLY A 739 6.25 3.38 30.30
C GLY A 739 7.74 3.21 29.95
N TYR A 740 8.63 3.32 30.95
CA TYR A 740 10.08 3.14 30.80
C TYR A 740 10.53 1.67 30.58
N GLU A 741 9.60 0.77 30.21
CA GLU A 741 9.83 -0.67 30.03
C GLU A 741 10.20 -1.08 28.59
N TYR A 742 10.43 -0.13 27.68
CA TYR A 742 10.59 -0.40 26.25
C TYR A 742 11.98 -0.03 25.71
N MET A 743 12.54 -0.88 24.86
CA MET A 743 13.75 -0.60 24.09
C MET A 743 13.50 0.52 23.05
N PRO A 744 14.56 1.20 22.54
CA PRO A 744 14.43 2.20 21.47
C PRO A 744 13.79 1.69 20.17
N ASN A 745 13.64 0.37 20.02
CA ASN A 745 12.95 -0.30 18.91
C ASN A 745 11.55 -0.82 19.30
N GLY A 746 10.98 -0.37 20.43
CA GLY A 746 9.59 -0.64 20.82
C GLY A 746 9.33 -1.99 21.49
N ARG A 747 10.35 -2.79 21.86
CA ARG A 747 10.13 -4.07 22.57
C ARG A 747 10.04 -3.90 24.08
N ARG A 748 9.04 -4.54 24.71
CA ARG A 748 8.87 -4.62 26.17
C ARG A 748 9.93 -5.50 26.82
N VAL A 749 10.47 -5.05 27.95
CA VAL A 749 11.48 -5.74 28.75
C VAL A 749 10.84 -6.29 30.03
N ASP A 750 10.80 -7.61 30.21
CA ASP A 750 10.13 -8.27 31.34
C ASP A 750 11.00 -8.43 32.61
N GLN A 751 12.18 -7.81 32.62
CA GLN A 751 13.14 -7.82 33.75
C GLN A 751 13.12 -6.45 34.47
N PRO A 752 12.78 -6.40 35.77
CA PRO A 752 12.85 -5.16 36.56
C PRO A 752 14.29 -4.61 36.58
N ASN A 753 14.45 -3.31 36.37
CA ASN A 753 15.75 -2.61 36.35
C ASN A 753 16.75 -3.16 35.31
N PHE A 754 16.24 -3.66 34.17
CA PHE A 754 17.08 -4.20 33.08
C PHE A 754 18.19 -3.24 32.63
N TRP A 755 17.89 -1.94 32.55
CA TRP A 755 18.84 -0.92 32.11
C TRP A 755 19.96 -0.66 33.13
N ASP A 756 19.75 -1.03 34.40
CA ASP A 756 20.73 -0.94 35.49
C ASP A 756 21.45 -2.27 35.76
N ALA A 757 21.06 -3.35 35.07
CA ALA A 757 21.67 -4.66 35.22
C ALA A 757 23.06 -4.74 34.56
N SER A 758 23.93 -5.61 35.06
CA SER A 758 25.26 -5.81 34.46
C SER A 758 25.16 -6.30 33.01
N ALA A 759 26.11 -5.92 32.15
CA ALA A 759 26.18 -6.36 30.75
C ALA A 759 26.10 -7.89 30.58
N LYS A 760 26.55 -8.65 31.57
CA LYS A 760 26.45 -10.12 31.58
C LYS A 760 24.99 -10.60 31.72
N VAL A 761 24.18 -9.92 32.53
CA VAL A 761 22.75 -10.23 32.73
C VAL A 761 21.95 -9.83 31.49
N GLN A 762 22.22 -8.65 30.95
CA GLN A 762 21.62 -8.15 29.71
C GLN A 762 21.94 -9.04 28.49
N ASN A 763 23.19 -9.52 28.36
CA ASN A 763 23.58 -10.46 27.30
C ASN A 763 22.95 -11.84 27.47
N LYS A 764 22.83 -12.34 28.71
CA LYS A 764 22.22 -13.64 28.99
C LYS A 764 20.71 -13.62 28.69
N TYR A 765 20.05 -12.50 28.94
CA TYR A 765 18.67 -12.26 28.55
C TYR A 765 18.50 -12.29 27.02
N MET A 766 19.36 -11.58 26.28
CA MET A 766 19.33 -11.60 24.80
C MET A 766 19.64 -12.98 24.19
N GLN A 767 20.52 -13.77 24.82
CA GLN A 767 20.82 -15.14 24.40
C GLN A 767 19.66 -16.11 24.61
N GLN A 768 18.77 -15.84 25.56
CA GLN A 768 17.56 -16.64 25.78
C GLN A 768 16.59 -16.54 24.59
N TRP A 769 16.55 -15.38 23.93
CA TRP A 769 15.64 -15.09 22.80
C TRP A 769 16.31 -15.19 21.42
N SER A 770 17.64 -15.19 21.35
CA SER A 770 18.41 -15.36 20.13
C SER A 770 19.65 -16.22 20.40
N PRO A 771 19.47 -17.54 20.61
CA PRO A 771 20.51 -18.45 21.11
C PRO A 771 21.66 -18.69 20.12
N GLN A 772 21.58 -18.14 18.92
CA GLN A 772 22.54 -18.36 17.83
C GLN A 772 23.58 -17.23 17.69
N LEU A 773 23.46 -16.16 18.49
CA LEU A 773 24.40 -15.04 18.47
C LEU A 773 25.62 -15.33 19.36
N THR A 774 26.82 -15.10 18.82
CA THR A 774 28.05 -15.20 19.61
C THR A 774 28.22 -14.01 20.55
N ASN A 775 29.06 -14.14 21.59
CA ASN A 775 29.35 -13.04 22.52
C ASN A 775 29.92 -11.79 21.81
N GLU A 776 30.66 -11.97 20.72
CA GLU A 776 31.16 -10.86 19.89
C GLU A 776 30.03 -10.19 19.10
N GLN A 777 29.10 -10.96 18.55
CA GLN A 777 27.94 -10.40 17.82
C GLN A 777 27.02 -9.63 18.77
N LEU A 778 26.78 -10.14 19.98
CA LEU A 778 25.98 -9.46 21.01
C LEU A 778 26.63 -8.16 21.49
N ALA A 779 27.95 -8.15 21.70
CA ALA A 779 28.68 -6.94 22.09
C ALA A 779 28.61 -5.86 21.00
N ILE A 780 28.63 -6.25 19.72
CA ILE A 780 28.44 -5.36 18.58
C ILE A 780 27.00 -4.82 18.53
N THR A 781 26.00 -5.65 18.85
CA THR A 781 24.59 -5.24 18.96
C THR A 781 24.40 -4.18 20.05
N TRP A 782 24.97 -4.37 21.25
CA TRP A 782 24.86 -3.38 22.35
C TRP A 782 25.46 -2.01 22.03
N VAL A 783 26.57 -1.99 21.28
CA VAL A 783 27.21 -0.75 20.82
C VAL A 783 26.36 -0.04 19.76
N SER A 784 25.49 -0.75 19.04
CA SER A 784 24.64 -0.20 17.98
C SER A 784 23.23 0.21 18.43
N VAL A 785 22.76 -0.19 19.61
CA VAL A 785 21.50 0.27 20.23
C VAL A 785 21.68 1.34 21.32
N GLY A 786 22.91 1.86 21.52
CA GLY A 786 23.15 3.00 22.41
C GLY A 786 23.23 2.67 23.90
N GLY A 787 23.94 1.59 24.27
CA GLY A 787 24.25 1.26 25.68
C GLY A 787 25.63 1.78 26.15
N LEU A 788 25.63 2.37 27.35
CA LEU A 788 26.69 3.04 28.13
C LEU A 788 28.15 2.56 28.02
N GLU A 789 29.03 3.52 28.35
CA GLU A 789 30.47 3.61 28.11
C GLU A 789 31.37 2.52 28.72
N SER A 790 32.51 2.34 28.05
CA SER A 790 33.83 1.87 28.51
C SER A 790 34.13 0.36 28.47
N PHE A 791 34.75 -0.10 27.37
CA PHE A 791 35.66 -1.25 27.41
C PHE A 791 36.90 -1.00 26.53
N ASN A 792 38.08 -1.07 27.14
CA ASN A 792 39.40 -0.79 26.54
C ASN A 792 40.12 -2.11 26.23
N PRO A 793 40.29 -2.53 24.96
CA PRO A 793 40.97 -3.78 24.64
C PRO A 793 42.48 -3.54 24.51
N LYS A 794 43.15 -3.31 25.64
CA LYS A 794 44.59 -3.50 25.78
C LYS A 794 44.83 -4.57 26.84
N ASN A 795 44.68 -5.84 26.46
CA ASN A 795 45.40 -6.99 27.02
C ASN A 795 44.87 -8.32 26.48
N ILE A 796 45.11 -8.64 25.21
CA ILE A 796 45.22 -10.05 24.80
C ILE A 796 46.37 -10.17 23.80
N LYS A 797 47.48 -10.75 24.27
CA LYS A 797 48.63 -11.12 23.44
C LYS A 797 48.37 -12.46 22.75
N SER A 798 48.72 -12.49 21.46
CA SER A 798 49.38 -13.57 20.71
C SER A 798 48.75 -14.97 20.60
N GLY A 799 48.53 -15.39 19.35
CA GLY A 799 48.74 -16.78 18.95
C GLY A 799 48.18 -17.16 17.57
N GLY A 800 49.01 -17.12 16.52
CA GLY A 800 48.76 -17.88 15.27
C GLY A 800 48.85 -17.08 13.97
N LYS A 801 49.97 -17.22 13.24
CA LYS A 801 50.32 -16.57 11.97
C LYS A 801 49.64 -17.21 10.74
N ALA A 802 49.41 -16.43 9.67
CA ALA A 802 50.01 -16.55 8.31
C ALA A 802 49.36 -15.50 7.34
N PRO A 803 49.87 -15.24 6.12
CA PRO A 803 50.92 -14.27 5.83
C PRO A 803 50.50 -13.13 4.88
N SER A 804 51.43 -12.19 4.74
CA SER A 804 51.48 -10.99 3.88
C SER A 804 50.99 -11.15 2.44
N TYR A 805 50.37 -10.09 1.91
CA TYR A 805 50.68 -9.59 0.57
C TYR A 805 50.82 -8.07 0.56
N THR A 806 51.89 -7.65 -0.10
CA THR A 806 52.42 -6.30 -0.26
C THR A 806 51.69 -5.50 -1.34
N ASN A 807 51.84 -4.19 -1.22
CA ASN A 807 51.17 -3.13 -1.95
C ASN A 807 51.72 -2.95 -3.39
N THR A 808 50.87 -2.91 -4.43
CA THR A 808 51.25 -2.37 -5.76
C THR A 808 50.10 -1.62 -6.47
N LYS A 809 50.17 -0.28 -6.37
CA LYS A 809 49.86 0.80 -7.33
C LYS A 809 48.77 0.68 -8.43
N ILE A 810 47.88 1.70 -8.34
CA ILE A 810 47.31 2.59 -9.39
C ILE A 810 46.05 2.14 -10.13
N GLY A 811 44.95 2.82 -9.80
CA GLY A 811 43.88 3.21 -10.71
C GLY A 811 43.26 4.52 -10.22
N LYS A 812 43.34 5.58 -11.04
CA LYS A 812 42.86 6.93 -10.75
C LYS A 812 41.33 6.98 -10.59
N SER A 813 40.89 8.02 -9.88
CA SER A 813 39.55 8.64 -9.84
C SER A 813 38.39 7.88 -9.19
N SER A 814 38.09 8.29 -7.96
CA SER A 814 36.72 8.67 -7.57
C SER A 814 36.81 9.61 -6.36
N LYS A 815 36.68 10.92 -6.62
CA LYS A 815 36.40 11.90 -5.58
C LYS A 815 35.03 11.57 -5.01
N ILE A 816 34.94 11.13 -3.76
CA ILE A 816 33.68 11.08 -3.03
C ILE A 816 33.49 12.46 -2.41
N GLU A 817 32.65 13.29 -3.03
CA GLU A 817 32.25 14.59 -2.49
C GLU A 817 31.21 14.37 -1.40
N TRP A 818 31.49 14.82 -0.17
CA TRP A 818 30.47 14.96 0.87
C TRP A 818 29.42 16.00 0.45
N PRO A 819 28.11 15.70 0.57
CA PRO A 819 27.06 16.70 0.39
C PRO A 819 27.27 17.88 1.36
N TYR A 820 26.95 19.11 0.94
CA TYR A 820 27.05 20.32 1.76
C TYR A 820 26.35 20.18 3.13
N HIS A 821 25.32 19.33 3.21
CA HIS A 821 24.56 19.02 4.41
C HIS A 821 25.42 18.41 5.55
N GLY A 822 26.32 17.48 5.26
CA GLY A 822 27.19 16.88 6.29
C GLY A 822 28.20 17.89 6.86
N LYS A 823 28.62 18.85 6.05
CA LYS A 823 29.54 19.93 6.45
C LYS A 823 28.82 21.02 7.28
N TYR A 824 27.52 21.20 7.02
CA TYR A 824 26.65 22.09 7.78
C TYR A 824 26.39 21.59 9.20
N LEU A 825 26.13 20.29 9.37
CA LEU A 825 25.93 19.67 10.69
C LEU A 825 27.14 19.88 11.61
N VAL A 826 28.37 19.86 11.05
CA VAL A 826 29.60 20.15 11.79
C VAL A 826 29.62 21.60 12.30
N LEU A 827 29.24 22.59 11.48
CA LEU A 827 29.22 24.00 11.91
C LEU A 827 28.03 24.32 12.82
N TYR A 828 26.90 23.64 12.65
CA TYR A 828 25.73 23.76 13.53
C TYR A 828 26.08 23.39 14.98
N LYS A 829 26.87 22.33 15.17
CA LYS A 829 27.42 21.94 16.48
C LYS A 829 28.23 23.04 17.18
N TYR A 830 28.84 23.96 16.42
CA TYR A 830 29.64 25.08 16.94
C TYR A 830 28.97 26.44 16.73
N LYS A 831 27.67 26.49 16.41
CA LYS A 831 26.91 27.72 16.10
C LYS A 831 27.11 28.81 17.15
N LYS A 832 26.99 28.44 18.43
CA LYS A 832 27.15 29.37 19.56
C LYS A 832 28.56 30.01 19.59
N ASN A 833 29.61 29.21 19.37
CA ASN A 833 30.98 29.71 19.34
C ASN A 833 31.26 30.61 18.12
N ILE A 834 30.61 30.35 16.97
CA ILE A 834 30.72 31.21 15.78
C ILE A 834 30.06 32.58 16.05
N GLU A 835 28.90 32.58 16.71
CA GLU A 835 28.19 33.81 17.07
C GLU A 835 28.95 34.63 18.13
N GLU A 836 29.51 33.96 19.14
CA GLU A 836 30.38 34.57 20.14
C GLU A 836 31.64 35.16 19.50
N ALA A 837 32.31 34.43 18.61
CA ALA A 837 33.51 34.90 17.91
C ALA A 837 33.23 36.10 17.01
N ALA A 838 32.15 36.05 16.23
CA ALA A 838 31.77 37.16 15.34
C ALA A 838 31.48 38.43 16.13
N THR A 839 30.76 38.30 17.25
CA THR A 839 30.44 39.41 18.15
C THR A 839 31.69 39.97 18.81
N GLN A 840 32.55 39.11 19.37
CA GLN A 840 33.79 39.52 20.05
C GLN A 840 34.73 40.30 19.11
N HIS A 841 34.78 39.93 17.83
CA HIS A 841 35.67 40.56 16.85
C HIS A 841 35.01 41.63 15.99
N GLY A 842 33.73 41.95 16.20
CA GLY A 842 33.05 43.01 15.44
C GLY A 842 33.04 42.77 13.93
N ILE A 843 32.78 41.53 13.53
CA ILE A 843 32.64 41.12 12.12
C ILE A 843 31.28 40.42 11.92
N ASP A 844 30.82 40.38 10.67
CA ASP A 844 29.56 39.71 10.34
C ASP A 844 29.66 38.17 10.50
N LYS A 845 28.71 37.59 11.24
CA LYS A 845 28.69 36.14 11.55
C LYS A 845 28.48 35.27 10.31
N ASN A 846 27.74 35.75 9.31
CA ASN A 846 27.45 35.01 8.10
C ASN A 846 28.67 34.99 7.17
N ALA A 847 29.39 36.10 7.10
CA ALA A 847 30.66 36.21 6.40
C ALA A 847 31.76 35.32 7.03
N LEU A 848 31.76 35.18 8.36
CA LEU A 848 32.61 34.22 9.08
C LEU A 848 32.22 32.77 8.81
N ALA A 849 30.92 32.43 8.85
CA ALA A 849 30.44 31.08 8.57
C ALA A 849 30.76 30.64 7.13
N ALA A 850 30.58 31.52 6.15
CA ALA A 850 30.94 31.26 4.75
C ALA A 850 32.44 30.97 4.59
N LEU A 851 33.30 31.71 5.30
CA LEU A 851 34.73 31.45 5.33
C LEU A 851 35.06 30.06 5.90
N LEU A 852 34.41 29.66 7.01
CA LEU A 852 34.63 28.36 7.64
C LEU A 852 34.19 27.21 6.73
N ILE A 853 33.06 27.34 6.03
CA ILE A 853 32.59 26.36 5.03
C ILE A 853 33.61 26.21 3.90
N TYR A 854 34.19 27.32 3.43
CA TYR A 854 35.24 27.30 2.42
C TYR A 854 36.48 26.53 2.89
N GLU A 855 36.93 26.74 4.13
CA GLU A 855 38.06 26.00 4.71
C GLU A 855 37.77 24.49 4.89
N ILE A 856 36.54 24.10 5.29
CA ILE A 856 36.12 22.66 5.33
C ILE A 856 36.24 22.02 3.96
N ASN A 857 35.82 22.73 2.91
CA ASN A 857 35.82 22.21 1.55
C ASN A 857 37.22 22.02 0.95
N ARG A 858 38.23 22.66 1.52
CA ARG A 858 39.60 22.65 0.98
C ARG A 858 40.42 21.42 1.41
N PHE A 859 40.03 20.69 2.45
CA PHE A 859 40.72 19.51 2.94
C PHE A 859 39.86 18.25 2.82
N ASN A 860 40.36 17.19 2.16
CA ASN A 860 39.66 15.90 2.06
C ASN A 860 39.71 15.18 3.41
N PHE A 861 38.56 15.10 4.09
CA PHE A 861 38.37 14.37 5.34
C PHE A 861 37.70 13.02 5.07
N GLU A 862 38.29 11.91 5.54
CA GLU A 862 37.62 10.61 5.72
C GLU A 862 37.60 10.26 7.21
N PRO A 863 36.43 10.11 7.84
CA PRO A 863 36.32 9.50 9.15
C PRO A 863 35.97 8.02 9.00
N LYS A 864 36.96 7.13 9.09
CA LYS A 864 36.68 5.73 9.45
C LYS A 864 36.82 5.59 10.96
N THR A 865 35.68 5.31 11.60
CA THR A 865 35.50 4.45 12.79
C THR A 865 36.65 4.41 13.82
N GLY A 866 36.41 4.97 15.00
CA GLY A 866 36.91 4.42 16.26
C GLY A 866 38.38 4.61 16.65
N TRP A 867 39.21 5.24 15.81
CA TRP A 867 40.62 5.59 16.16
C TRP A 867 40.92 7.10 16.05
N GLY A 868 39.89 7.90 15.81
CA GLY A 868 39.96 9.30 15.37
C GLY A 868 40.51 10.32 16.39
N ALA A 869 40.64 9.97 17.67
CA ALA A 869 41.27 10.85 18.67
C ALA A 869 42.79 10.62 18.79
N ALA A 870 43.31 9.44 18.40
CA ALA A 870 44.74 9.13 18.50
C ALA A 870 45.53 9.46 17.21
N LEU A 871 44.85 9.72 16.09
CA LEU A 871 45.46 10.26 14.86
C LEU A 871 45.41 11.78 14.76
N PHE A 872 44.85 12.47 15.77
CA PHE A 872 45.00 13.91 15.93
C PHE A 872 46.40 14.32 16.42
N ALA A 873 47.25 13.37 16.83
CA ALA A 873 48.59 13.66 17.37
C ALA A 873 49.76 13.06 16.56
N SER A 874 49.55 12.02 15.73
CA SER A 874 50.67 11.27 15.13
C SER A 874 50.94 11.52 13.64
N TRP A 875 50.11 12.32 12.94
CA TRP A 875 50.41 12.79 11.57
C TRP A 875 50.62 14.31 11.47
N PHE A 876 50.53 15.02 12.59
CA PHE A 876 50.92 16.45 12.70
C PHE A 876 52.44 16.66 12.81
N GLY A 877 53.23 15.61 12.57
CA GLY A 877 54.66 15.58 12.81
C GLY A 877 55.56 16.26 11.76
N LYS A 878 55.06 16.83 10.63
CA LYS A 878 55.97 17.41 9.62
C LYS A 878 55.57 18.69 8.86
N ASP A 879 54.43 19.33 9.10
CA ASP A 879 54.22 20.69 8.57
C ASP A 879 53.14 21.45 9.37
N PRO A 880 53.46 22.55 10.09
CA PRO A 880 52.49 23.31 10.89
C PRO A 880 51.39 24.03 10.08
N LYS A 881 51.30 23.81 8.76
CA LYS A 881 50.54 24.62 7.81
C LYS A 881 49.23 24.01 7.31
N LYS A 882 48.72 22.93 7.92
CA LYS A 882 47.54 22.22 7.38
C LYS A 882 46.51 21.82 8.43
N GLY A 883 46.06 22.80 9.21
CA GLY A 883 44.91 22.69 10.12
C GLY A 883 43.90 23.82 9.91
N PHE A 884 42.66 23.56 10.31
CA PHE A 884 41.48 24.42 10.16
C PHE A 884 41.75 25.87 10.62
N GLY A 885 41.46 26.87 9.78
CA GLY A 885 41.60 28.30 10.11
C GLY A 885 43.03 28.86 10.27
N MET A 886 44.05 28.01 10.46
CA MET A 886 45.45 28.44 10.56
C MET A 886 46.28 28.17 9.30
N SER A 887 45.83 27.26 8.42
CA SER A 887 46.58 26.87 7.20
C SER A 887 47.00 28.05 6.31
N GLN A 888 46.26 29.16 6.40
CA GLN A 888 46.48 30.38 5.62
C GLN A 888 47.14 31.53 6.40
N VAL A 889 47.40 31.37 7.71
CA VAL A 889 47.92 32.45 8.56
C VAL A 889 49.40 32.20 8.89
N GLU A 890 50.29 33.09 8.44
CA GLU A 890 51.70 33.04 8.85
C GLU A 890 51.82 33.04 10.37
N THR A 891 52.66 32.16 10.91
CA THR A 891 52.86 31.95 12.35
C THR A 891 53.14 33.25 13.13
N TYR A 892 53.88 34.19 12.53
CA TYR A 892 54.17 35.50 13.11
C TYR A 892 52.90 36.38 13.26
N ARG A 893 51.95 36.27 12.34
CA ARG A 893 50.71 37.04 12.34
C ARG A 893 49.68 36.47 13.33
N VAL A 894 49.64 35.14 13.51
CA VAL A 894 48.87 34.48 14.58
C VAL A 894 49.32 35.00 15.95
N ARG A 895 50.63 35.04 16.21
CA ARG A 895 51.20 35.57 17.46
C ARG A 895 50.78 37.03 17.73
N LYS A 896 50.80 37.89 16.70
CA LYS A 896 50.36 39.29 16.84
C LYS A 896 48.87 39.42 17.13
N LEU A 897 48.03 38.56 16.55
CA LEU A 897 46.58 38.54 16.82
C LEU A 897 46.27 38.01 18.20
N LEU A 898 46.93 36.92 18.62
CA LEU A 898 46.83 36.39 19.97
C LEU A 898 47.28 37.44 21.00
N LYS A 899 48.42 38.12 20.79
CA LYS A 899 48.87 39.19 21.68
C LYS A 899 47.87 40.35 21.77
N LYS A 900 47.20 40.70 20.66
CA LYS A 900 46.27 41.84 20.57
C LYS A 900 44.88 41.52 21.16
N TYR A 901 44.35 40.32 20.90
CA TYR A 901 42.96 39.98 21.21
C TYR A 901 42.80 38.89 22.28
N TYR A 902 43.86 38.14 22.59
CA TYR A 902 43.89 37.05 23.56
C TYR A 902 45.19 37.08 24.40
N PRO A 903 45.48 38.18 25.13
CA PRO A 903 46.78 38.42 25.75
C PRO A 903 47.16 37.39 26.82
N GLU A 904 46.20 36.83 27.54
CA GLU A 904 46.43 35.76 28.53
C GLU A 904 46.88 34.45 27.89
N MET A 905 46.21 34.03 26.80
CA MET A 905 46.66 32.89 25.98
C MET A 905 48.02 33.15 25.34
N TYR A 906 48.28 34.37 24.89
CA TYR A 906 49.58 34.73 24.34
C TYR A 906 50.68 34.59 25.41
N ALA A 907 50.42 35.01 26.65
CA ALA A 907 51.34 34.88 27.77
C ALA A 907 51.56 33.41 28.19
N ASP A 908 50.52 32.57 28.20
CA ASP A 908 50.61 31.13 28.45
C ASP A 908 51.39 30.41 27.35
N MET A 909 51.14 30.76 26.08
CA MET A 909 51.87 30.28 24.92
C MET A 909 53.35 30.72 24.97
N GLU A 910 53.68 31.97 25.35
CA GLU A 910 55.08 32.41 25.53
C GLU A 910 55.78 31.70 26.70
N LYS A 911 55.06 31.39 27.80
CA LYS A 911 55.57 30.58 28.91
C LYS A 911 55.94 29.16 28.46
N LYS A 912 55.11 28.52 27.64
CA LYS A 912 55.31 27.16 27.12
C LYS A 912 56.34 27.10 25.96
N SER A 913 56.42 28.17 25.16
CA SER A 913 57.28 28.32 23.97
C SER A 913 58.79 28.29 24.24
N LYS A 914 59.24 28.34 25.51
CA LYS A 914 60.66 28.14 25.85
C LYS A 914 61.17 26.73 25.51
N SER A 915 60.27 25.79 25.17
CA SER A 915 60.60 24.38 24.88
C SER A 915 60.71 24.01 23.39
N GLY A 916 60.59 24.97 22.46
CA GLY A 916 60.86 24.74 21.03
C GLY A 916 59.67 24.19 20.24
N HIS A 917 59.12 25.05 19.38
CA HIS A 917 58.38 24.78 18.14
C HIS A 917 57.19 23.79 18.10
N LYS A 918 56.69 23.23 19.21
CA LYS A 918 55.51 22.33 19.21
C LYS A 918 54.16 22.96 19.59
N ASP A 919 54.16 24.15 20.20
CA ASP A 919 52.98 24.63 20.94
C ASP A 919 51.85 25.25 20.10
N LEU A 920 52.13 25.70 18.87
CA LEU A 920 51.11 26.27 17.98
C LEU A 920 50.18 25.20 17.38
N ALA A 921 50.64 23.95 17.31
CA ALA A 921 49.85 22.84 16.77
C ALA A 921 48.80 22.33 17.78
N GLU A 922 49.13 22.32 19.07
CA GLU A 922 48.19 21.95 20.15
C GLU A 922 47.05 22.96 20.29
N LEU A 923 47.35 24.27 20.16
CA LEU A 923 46.34 25.33 20.12
C LEU A 923 45.38 25.21 18.93
N ALA A 924 45.86 24.67 17.81
CA ALA A 924 45.09 24.52 16.56
C ALA A 924 44.28 23.22 16.47
N ALA A 925 44.51 22.27 17.37
CA ALA A 925 43.73 21.03 17.46
C ALA A 925 42.36 21.26 18.12
N ASN A 926 42.11 22.44 18.70
CA ASN A 926 40.84 22.79 19.31
C ASN A 926 39.96 23.61 18.33
N PRO A 927 38.82 23.07 17.88
CA PRO A 927 37.98 23.68 16.85
C PRO A 927 37.35 25.01 17.30
N VAL A 928 37.09 25.20 18.59
CA VAL A 928 36.55 26.46 19.12
C VAL A 928 37.57 27.59 18.95
N TRP A 929 38.83 27.35 19.31
CA TRP A 929 39.89 28.34 19.14
C TRP A 929 40.16 28.67 17.66
N GLY A 930 40.04 27.69 16.77
CA GLY A 930 40.15 27.89 15.32
C GLY A 930 39.11 28.89 14.78
N ILE A 931 37.87 28.83 15.28
CA ILE A 931 36.77 29.74 14.89
C ILE A 931 37.08 31.18 15.34
N HIS A 932 37.46 31.36 16.61
CA HIS A 932 37.79 32.67 17.17
C HIS A 932 39.01 33.32 16.49
N LEU A 933 40.01 32.52 16.10
CA LEU A 933 41.20 33.02 15.42
C LEU A 933 40.92 33.41 13.96
N ALA A 934 40.06 32.67 13.25
CA ALA A 934 39.60 33.02 11.91
C ALA A 934 38.86 34.37 11.93
N ALA A 935 37.98 34.57 12.92
CA ALA A 935 37.27 35.83 13.14
C ALA A 935 38.23 37.01 13.40
N ALA A 936 39.17 36.84 14.34
CA ALA A 936 40.19 37.86 14.65
C ALA A 936 41.03 38.24 13.42
N ARG A 937 41.37 37.26 12.57
CA ARG A 937 42.15 37.49 11.36
C ARG A 937 41.36 38.26 10.31
N MET A 938 40.11 37.90 10.09
CA MET A 938 39.21 38.59 9.17
C MET A 938 39.04 40.07 9.57
N ARG A 939 38.85 40.33 10.88
CA ARG A 939 38.84 41.70 11.43
C ARG A 939 40.14 42.45 11.14
N TRP A 940 41.29 41.81 11.36
CA TRP A 940 42.58 42.44 11.10
C TRP A 940 42.77 42.80 9.61
N VAL A 941 42.33 41.93 8.68
CA VAL A 941 42.38 42.22 7.24
C VAL A 941 41.53 43.45 6.92
N LYS A 942 40.31 43.51 7.45
CA LYS A 942 39.40 44.66 7.31
C LYS A 942 40.03 45.98 7.80
N GLU A 943 40.73 45.93 8.93
CA GLU A 943 41.34 47.11 9.55
C GLU A 943 42.60 47.60 8.82
N ASN A 944 43.41 46.68 8.26
CA ASN A 944 44.77 46.98 7.80
C ASN A 944 44.93 47.10 6.28
N TYR A 945 43.98 46.62 5.47
CA TYR A 945 44.02 46.77 4.03
C TYR A 945 43.03 47.83 3.54
N ARG A 946 43.43 48.53 2.48
CA ARG A 946 42.60 49.53 1.80
C ARG A 946 42.52 49.18 0.33
N LEU A 947 41.32 49.24 -0.23
CA LEU A 947 41.11 49.13 -1.67
C LEU A 947 40.75 50.53 -2.18
N ASN A 948 41.61 51.10 -3.03
CA ASN A 948 41.47 52.45 -3.57
C ASN A 948 41.29 53.52 -2.48
N GLY A 949 42.06 53.42 -1.38
CA GLY A 949 42.01 54.37 -0.25
C GLY A 949 40.93 54.09 0.80
N HIS A 950 39.97 53.20 0.53
CA HIS A 950 38.85 52.90 1.45
C HIS A 950 39.04 51.61 2.25
N ARG A 951 38.48 51.56 3.47
CA ARG A 951 38.42 50.36 4.31
C ARG A 951 37.61 49.26 3.61
N LEU A 952 38.06 48.02 3.74
CA LEU A 952 37.31 46.88 3.21
C LEU A 952 36.02 46.67 4.00
N THR A 953 34.98 46.21 3.33
CA THR A 953 33.77 45.63 3.96
C THR A 953 34.06 44.23 4.51
N ASP A 954 33.18 43.68 5.36
CA ASP A 954 33.34 42.32 5.89
C ASP A 954 33.41 41.29 4.77
N TRP A 955 32.52 41.38 3.77
CA TRP A 955 32.53 40.46 2.63
C TRP A 955 33.79 40.59 1.76
N GLN A 956 34.29 41.82 1.54
CA GLN A 956 35.56 42.03 0.85
C GLN A 956 36.75 41.50 1.66
N ALA A 957 36.69 41.56 2.99
CA ALA A 957 37.70 40.98 3.87
C ALA A 957 37.66 39.44 3.85
N THR A 958 36.47 38.82 3.78
CA THR A 958 36.29 37.37 3.55
C THR A 958 36.90 36.94 2.23
N ILE A 959 36.59 37.66 1.14
CA ILE A 959 37.14 37.35 -0.20
C ILE A 959 38.67 37.54 -0.20
N ALA A 960 39.17 38.62 0.42
CA ALA A 960 40.60 38.87 0.55
C ALA A 960 41.31 37.79 1.39
N TYR A 961 40.63 37.27 2.42
CA TYR A 961 41.10 36.12 3.20
C TYR A 961 41.24 34.89 2.29
N CYS A 962 40.21 34.51 1.54
CA CYS A 962 40.20 33.29 0.72
C CYS A 962 41.16 33.33 -0.48
N GLY A 963 41.31 34.49 -1.13
CA GLY A 963 41.97 34.60 -2.43
C GLY A 963 43.44 35.03 -2.42
N CYS A 964 43.93 35.67 -1.35
CA CYS A 964 45.26 36.32 -1.36
C CYS A 964 46.02 36.26 -0.02
N ALA A 965 45.69 35.30 0.86
CA ALA A 965 46.42 35.09 2.10
C ALA A 965 47.94 34.90 1.85
N GLY A 966 48.76 35.76 2.45
CA GLY A 966 50.23 35.69 2.39
C GLY A 966 50.90 36.61 1.35
N LYS A 967 50.16 37.44 0.61
CA LYS A 967 50.72 38.39 -0.38
C LYS A 967 50.83 39.81 0.14
N ASN A 968 51.75 40.61 -0.41
CA ASN A 968 51.93 42.01 -0.02
C ASN A 968 50.87 42.92 -0.67
N SER A 969 50.74 44.16 -0.17
CA SER A 969 49.72 45.12 -0.62
C SER A 969 49.81 45.46 -2.11
N ALA A 970 51.02 45.46 -2.68
CA ALA A 970 51.22 45.75 -4.11
C ALA A 970 50.77 44.59 -5.01
N GLU A 971 51.04 43.33 -4.62
CA GLU A 971 50.54 42.14 -5.34
C GLU A 971 49.01 41.99 -5.24
N PHE A 972 48.42 42.35 -4.09
CA PHE A 972 46.97 42.39 -3.90
C PHE A 972 46.30 43.36 -4.89
N GLN A 973 46.80 44.60 -4.96
CA GLN A 973 46.24 45.63 -5.85
C GLN A 973 46.39 45.24 -7.33
N LYS A 974 47.51 44.60 -7.70
CA LYS A 974 47.81 44.20 -9.08
C LYS A 974 46.89 43.07 -9.57
N ARG A 975 46.64 42.04 -8.74
CA ARG A 975 45.72 40.94 -9.09
C ARG A 975 44.26 41.36 -9.08
N TRP A 976 43.86 42.22 -8.13
CA TRP A 976 42.53 42.82 -8.14
C TRP A 976 42.28 43.56 -9.46
N ASN A 977 43.24 44.37 -9.89
CA ASN A 977 43.11 45.16 -11.11
C ASN A 977 43.24 44.34 -12.42
N SER A 978 43.97 43.22 -12.43
CA SER A 978 44.17 42.41 -13.65
C SER A 978 43.13 41.29 -13.85
N GLY A 979 42.46 40.84 -12.79
CA GLY A 979 41.47 39.76 -12.86
C GLY A 979 40.01 40.22 -12.97
N PHE A 980 39.70 41.45 -12.55
CA PHE A 980 38.31 41.93 -12.42
C PHE A 980 37.91 43.07 -13.36
N LYS A 981 38.83 43.72 -14.07
CA LYS A 981 38.51 44.90 -14.89
C LYS A 981 37.94 44.62 -16.29
N ASN A 982 38.04 43.38 -16.80
CA ASN A 982 37.56 43.04 -18.15
C ASN A 982 36.22 42.29 -18.17
N HIS A 983 35.43 42.36 -17.09
CA HIS A 983 34.04 41.91 -17.11
C HIS A 983 33.12 43.14 -17.03
N PRO A 984 32.46 43.53 -18.14
CA PRO A 984 31.35 44.51 -18.12
C PRO A 984 30.13 44.03 -17.31
N ASP A 985 30.16 42.78 -16.84
CA ASP A 985 29.06 42.07 -16.20
C ASP A 985 28.95 42.25 -14.68
N ALA A 986 29.81 43.04 -14.03
CA ALA A 986 29.68 43.24 -12.58
C ALA A 986 28.47 44.12 -12.19
N ARG A 987 27.82 44.79 -13.16
CA ARG A 987 26.63 45.63 -12.92
C ARG A 987 25.39 45.24 -13.75
N LEU A 988 25.53 44.44 -14.82
CA LEU A 988 24.44 43.97 -15.70
C LEU A 988 23.88 42.59 -15.34
N ARG A 989 24.46 41.88 -14.37
CA ARG A 989 23.86 40.64 -13.80
C ARG A 989 22.75 40.92 -12.78
N TYR A 990 22.26 42.16 -12.75
CA TYR A 990 21.20 42.65 -11.86
C TYR A 990 19.80 42.54 -12.51
N ASP A 991 19.67 42.65 -13.84
CA ASP A 991 18.34 42.75 -14.51
C ASP A 991 17.87 41.48 -15.23
N ALA A 992 17.98 40.36 -14.52
CA ALA A 992 16.90 39.37 -14.56
C ALA A 992 16.80 38.49 -15.84
N MET A 993 16.54 37.20 -15.63
CA MET A 993 15.22 36.66 -15.98
C MET A 993 14.95 36.65 -17.51
N TYR A 994 15.48 35.58 -18.12
CA TYR A 994 15.04 34.95 -19.38
C TYR A 994 15.50 35.52 -20.72
N ASP A 995 15.82 34.56 -21.61
CA ASP A 995 15.44 34.59 -23.02
C ASP A 995 14.76 33.23 -23.39
N PRO A 996 13.70 33.27 -24.24
CA PRO A 996 12.81 32.17 -24.64
C PRO A 996 13.34 30.93 -25.41
N GLN A 997 14.62 30.74 -25.76
CA GLN A 997 14.99 29.58 -26.63
C GLN A 997 15.78 28.41 -26.01
N GLY A 998 15.86 28.31 -24.68
CA GLY A 998 16.22 27.07 -23.96
C GLY A 998 17.16 26.07 -24.69
N LYS A 999 18.46 26.37 -24.83
CA LYS A 999 19.51 25.33 -24.97
C LYS A 999 20.82 25.73 -24.29
N GLN A 1000 21.33 24.79 -23.50
CA GLN A 1000 22.52 24.83 -22.65
C GLN A 1000 23.71 24.17 -23.38
N PHE A 1001 24.94 24.69 -23.27
CA PHE A 1001 26.13 23.85 -23.43
C PHE A 1001 27.36 24.38 -22.68
N TRP A 1002 28.02 23.46 -21.95
CA TRP A 1002 29.22 23.60 -21.11
C TRP A 1002 30.51 23.41 -21.95
N PRO A 1003 31.70 23.95 -21.57
CA PRO A 1003 32.68 23.21 -20.74
C PRO A 1003 33.49 24.10 -19.74
N LYS A 1004 33.58 23.77 -18.42
CA LYS A 1004 34.71 23.11 -17.69
C LYS A 1004 36.08 23.78 -17.92
N LYS A 1005 36.76 24.45 -16.98
CA LYS A 1005 36.91 24.28 -15.52
C LYS A 1005 37.30 25.61 -14.85
N GLU A 1006 36.88 25.75 -13.59
CA GLU A 1006 37.08 26.86 -12.63
C GLU A 1006 36.21 28.12 -12.81
N PRO A 1007 34.87 28.00 -12.73
CA PRO A 1007 33.99 29.16 -12.76
C PRO A 1007 33.82 29.70 -11.32
N TRP A 1008 34.14 30.99 -11.14
CA TRP A 1008 33.81 32.03 -10.14
C TRP A 1008 32.38 31.98 -9.49
N ALA A 1009 31.87 30.77 -9.36
CA ALA A 1009 30.51 30.32 -9.61
C ALA A 1009 30.56 28.77 -9.48
N LYS A 1010 30.83 28.18 -8.32
CA LYS A 1010 29.81 28.06 -7.27
C LYS A 1010 29.96 29.14 -6.16
N ASP A 1011 30.54 30.28 -6.47
CA ASP A 1011 30.91 31.31 -5.47
C ASP A 1011 29.90 32.39 -5.25
N ALA A 1012 29.26 32.88 -6.29
CA ALA A 1012 28.03 33.55 -6.02
C ALA A 1012 27.02 32.54 -5.49
N ALA A 1013 27.26 31.17 -5.41
CA ALA A 1013 26.37 29.93 -5.33
C ALA A 1013 25.75 29.50 -3.97
N LYS A 1014 24.49 29.90 -3.78
CA LYS A 1014 24.08 31.17 -4.33
C LYS A 1014 23.53 32.08 -3.29
N GLU A 1015 24.08 33.29 -3.30
CA GLU A 1015 23.84 34.61 -2.74
C GLU A 1015 22.36 35.04 -2.75
N TYR A 1016 21.49 34.05 -2.85
CA TYR A 1016 20.17 34.08 -3.41
C TYR A 1016 19.27 32.95 -2.84
N TRP A 1017 19.81 31.82 -2.34
CA TRP A 1017 19.10 31.08 -1.26
C TRP A 1017 18.88 32.00 -0.05
N ARG A 1018 19.74 33.02 0.03
CA ARG A 1018 19.63 34.36 0.64
C ARG A 1018 18.33 35.17 0.36
N CYS A 1019 17.33 34.69 -0.38
CA CYS A 1019 16.08 35.43 -0.66
C CYS A 1019 14.82 34.55 -0.56
N VAL A 1020 14.97 33.25 -0.85
CA VAL A 1020 13.87 32.27 -0.94
C VAL A 1020 13.26 31.89 0.42
N ALA A 1021 14.01 31.81 1.52
CA ALA A 1021 13.42 31.47 2.82
C ALA A 1021 12.60 32.61 3.45
N VAL A 1022 12.81 33.84 3.01
CA VAL A 1022 12.27 35.06 3.66
C VAL A 1022 10.99 35.58 3.00
N LYS A 1023 10.53 35.06 1.86
CA LYS A 1023 9.22 35.39 1.24
C LYS A 1023 8.18 34.28 1.27
N CYS A 1024 8.48 33.12 1.86
CA CYS A 1024 7.52 32.02 2.03
C CYS A 1024 7.04 31.87 3.49
N ALA A 1025 7.48 32.77 4.39
CA ALA A 1025 6.96 32.94 5.74
C ALA A 1025 5.98 34.14 5.85
N GLU A 1026 5.65 34.79 4.73
CA GLU A 1026 4.60 35.82 4.51
C GLU A 1026 3.81 35.43 3.25
#